data_AF-A0A4R8B823-F1
#
_entry.id   AF-A0A4R8B823-F1
#
_cell.length_a   1.000
_cell.length_b   1.000
_cell.length_c   1.000
_cell.angle_alpha   90.00
_cell.angle_beta   90.00
_cell.angle_gamma   90.00
#
_symmetry.space_group_name_H-M   'P 1'
#
loop_
_entity.id
_entity.type
_entity.pdbx_description
1 polymer ?
#
loop_
_entity_poly.entity_id
_entity_poly.type
_entity_poly.pdbx_seq_one_letter_code
_entity_poly.pdbx_strand_id
1 'polypeptide(L)'
;MRKLGFLLLFFISFPAFAQQEPNLARYKTDAEKLKVWLQYCKAFLETEDYPKLLKAADKGILLSKKHYAYTSKFYFLKGNAYEFSNNQNQKACVNYETALKYAQKARHLKNETSALMRLSYAYYALNDTLKRKNLVHYIKQVLDTTKSVYVKSVLNGSLGEYYLDNAQYETFINYQLKAINYKKQLDKNVANEETIGVSYSQIAAAYTKMKLYNKALEYLSYAEPYIKTSPYISAFSCNYYLQCFVPLKKLDSIKKYYSLIYTYPNKKDSLFLNLSFANRSVSEYYANQGKINTAYSYAKKAIVLGLKSNDEDIIMEANAVMGRILYEKGEYKSAIETLKKASKNALAYDKESFVNINKKLSQSYAALGNWKEAYQYNEIYSKANDEMMQQSAKQNISNAEARFQNKAKGQEIKNLSIQNTIKNIQIEEAKKQRYFLIGGLLLVAIIGLLLFNQSRNRKKTNQQLQLLNQELDEANKIKARFFGILNHDLRSPVSNLIHFLHLQKESPELIDEETALRMQTKIISGAENLLSSMEDILLWSKGQMDNFKLHSQKIPVAVLFEETKKHFSSVENVAFVFEDPENITLETDENYLKTIIRNLTGNAIKALDKKENAKIVWKAWKENNQIYLSITDNGSGGTQEQFKALYDDSEVIGIKSGLGLHLIRDLATVLNCKIEVNSQQNSGTVFTIVF
;
A
#
# COMPACT_ATOMS: atom_id res chain seq x y z
N MET A 1 35.78 13.90 -45.33
CA MET A 1 35.37 13.75 -43.91
C MET A 1 36.42 12.94 -43.16
N ARG A 2 37.23 13.57 -42.30
CA ARG A 2 38.37 12.90 -41.61
C ARG A 2 37.90 11.70 -40.79
N LYS A 3 38.17 10.48 -41.27
CA LYS A 3 38.01 9.17 -40.61
C LYS A 3 37.06 9.14 -39.41
N LEU A 4 35.78 8.94 -39.70
CA LEU A 4 35.09 7.68 -39.44
C LEU A 4 33.73 7.70 -40.13
N GLY A 5 33.17 6.52 -40.36
CA GLY A 5 31.89 6.33 -41.02
C GLY A 5 30.72 7.03 -40.34
N PHE A 6 30.55 8.32 -40.63
CA PHE A 6 29.46 9.11 -40.10
C PHE A 6 28.32 9.18 -41.10
N LEU A 7 27.31 8.40 -40.76
CA LEU A 7 25.98 8.55 -41.30
C LEU A 7 25.25 9.62 -40.49
N LEU A 8 25.26 10.85 -41.01
CA LEU A 8 24.35 11.87 -40.53
C LEU A 8 22.94 11.55 -41.03
N LEU A 9 22.10 11.08 -40.10
CA LEU A 9 20.68 10.97 -40.32
C LEU A 9 20.07 12.38 -40.28
N PHE A 10 20.01 13.03 -41.44
CA PHE A 10 19.07 14.12 -41.67
C PHE A 10 17.79 13.57 -42.30
N PHE A 11 16.69 14.08 -41.78
CA PHE A 11 15.32 13.71 -42.06
C PHE A 11 15.04 13.65 -43.57
N ILE A 12 14.53 12.52 -44.04
CA ILE A 12 13.91 12.40 -45.35
C ILE A 12 12.40 12.48 -45.13
N SER A 13 11.85 13.68 -45.21
CA SER A 13 10.45 13.88 -45.59
C SER A 13 10.41 14.17 -47.10
N PHE A 14 9.41 13.61 -47.80
CA PHE A 14 9.18 13.83 -49.23
C PHE A 14 9.20 15.34 -49.62
N PRO A 15 9.55 15.68 -50.88
CA PRO A 15 9.79 17.07 -51.27
C PRO A 15 8.48 17.84 -51.25
N ALA A 16 8.27 18.65 -50.21
CA ALA A 16 7.32 19.74 -50.28
C ALA A 16 7.94 20.83 -51.17
N PHE A 17 7.18 21.23 -52.19
CA PHE A 17 7.42 22.37 -53.07
C PHE A 17 8.22 23.50 -52.41
N ALA A 18 9.13 24.12 -53.19
CA ALA A 18 9.91 25.29 -52.81
C ALA A 18 9.10 26.22 -51.89
N GLN A 19 9.33 26.13 -50.58
CA GLN A 19 8.52 26.86 -49.62
C GLN A 19 8.80 28.35 -49.85
N GLN A 20 7.75 29.09 -50.18
CA GLN A 20 7.82 30.55 -50.14
C GLN A 20 8.12 30.99 -48.71
N GLU A 21 8.83 32.11 -48.58
CA GLU A 21 9.13 32.70 -47.28
C GLU A 21 7.82 32.93 -46.50
N PRO A 22 7.70 32.41 -45.26
CA PRO A 22 6.44 32.49 -44.53
C PRO A 22 6.12 33.94 -44.16
N ASN A 23 4.89 34.37 -44.43
CA ASN A 23 4.41 35.70 -44.03
C ASN A 23 4.22 35.76 -42.50
N LEU A 24 5.23 36.28 -41.80
CA LEU A 24 5.25 36.37 -40.34
C LEU A 24 4.17 37.29 -39.75
N ALA A 25 3.58 38.20 -40.53
CA ALA A 25 2.52 39.10 -40.07
C ALA A 25 1.21 38.37 -39.75
N ARG A 26 1.04 37.13 -40.23
CA ARG A 26 -0.14 36.30 -39.95
C ARG A 26 -0.15 35.69 -38.55
N TYR A 27 0.94 35.77 -37.81
CA TYR A 27 1.08 35.15 -36.48
C TYR A 27 1.09 36.21 -35.38
N LYS A 28 0.33 35.97 -34.32
CA LYS A 28 0.09 36.96 -33.26
C LYS A 28 1.25 37.03 -32.27
N THR A 29 1.86 35.89 -31.95
CA THR A 29 2.93 35.82 -30.95
C THR A 29 4.31 35.67 -31.58
N ASP A 30 5.35 36.18 -30.90
CA ASP A 30 6.73 36.01 -31.34
C ASP A 30 7.15 34.52 -31.33
N ALA A 31 6.62 33.71 -30.41
CA ALA A 31 6.88 32.27 -30.36
C ALA A 31 6.34 31.53 -31.61
N GLU A 32 5.14 31.86 -32.08
CA GLU A 32 4.56 31.30 -33.31
C GLU A 32 5.37 31.68 -34.54
N LYS A 33 5.73 32.97 -34.66
CA LYS A 33 6.61 33.48 -35.73
C LYS A 33 7.91 32.70 -35.78
N LEU A 34 8.56 32.51 -34.64
CA LEU A 34 9.83 31.78 -34.53
C LEU A 34 9.68 30.28 -34.82
N LYS A 35 8.57 29.65 -34.44
CA LYS A 35 8.30 28.24 -34.74
C LYS A 35 8.15 28.00 -36.25
N VAL A 36 7.40 28.86 -36.93
CA VAL A 36 7.20 28.77 -38.39
C VAL A 36 8.49 29.10 -39.14
N TRP A 37 9.22 30.13 -38.69
CA TRP A 37 10.53 30.45 -39.26
C TRP A 37 11.55 29.31 -39.09
N LEU A 38 11.50 28.61 -37.96
CA LEU A 38 12.33 27.43 -37.72
C LEU A 38 11.96 26.27 -38.66
N GLN A 39 10.68 26.04 -38.94
CA GLN A 39 10.24 25.04 -39.94
C GLN A 39 10.73 25.40 -41.34
N TYR A 40 10.64 26.68 -41.72
CA TYR A 40 11.17 27.18 -42.99
C TYR A 40 12.68 26.91 -43.13
N CYS A 41 13.46 27.16 -42.07
CA CYS A 41 14.89 26.82 -42.07
C CYS A 41 15.12 25.31 -42.20
N LYS A 42 14.29 24.47 -41.56
CA LYS A 42 14.44 23.00 -41.65
C LYS A 42 14.20 22.48 -43.06
N ALA A 43 13.29 23.07 -43.82
CA ALA A 43 13.05 22.68 -45.21
C ALA A 43 14.34 22.81 -46.05
N PHE A 44 15.11 23.89 -45.89
CA PHE A 44 16.40 24.03 -46.58
C PHE A 44 17.46 23.02 -46.13
N LEU A 45 17.40 22.60 -44.86
CA LEU A 45 18.28 21.53 -44.36
C LEU A 45 17.93 20.18 -45.00
N GLU A 46 16.64 19.88 -45.19
CA GLU A 46 16.15 18.67 -45.86
C GLU A 46 16.47 18.65 -47.36
N THR A 47 16.42 19.81 -48.03
CA THR A 47 16.80 19.94 -49.44
C THR A 47 18.29 20.19 -49.65
N GLU A 48 19.10 20.21 -48.59
CA GLU A 48 20.55 20.48 -48.63
C GLU A 48 20.91 21.85 -49.26
N ASP A 49 20.00 22.84 -49.22
CA ASP A 49 20.20 24.20 -49.76
C ASP A 49 20.86 25.10 -48.69
N TYR A 50 22.13 24.84 -48.43
CA TYR A 50 22.90 25.53 -47.38
C TYR A 50 23.04 27.06 -47.57
N PRO A 51 23.22 27.60 -48.80
CA PRO A 51 23.24 29.04 -49.01
C PRO A 51 21.94 29.74 -48.59
N LYS A 52 20.77 29.17 -48.90
CA LYS A 52 19.49 29.72 -48.41
C LYS A 52 19.32 29.51 -46.90
N LEU A 53 19.75 28.37 -46.37
CA LEU A 53 19.74 28.12 -44.93
C LEU A 53 20.53 29.16 -44.15
N LEU A 54 21.71 29.58 -44.63
CA LEU A 54 22.51 30.63 -43.99
C LEU A 54 21.73 31.95 -43.88
N LYS A 55 21.14 32.41 -44.99
CA LYS A 55 20.34 33.65 -45.02
C LYS A 55 19.13 33.56 -44.10
N ALA A 56 18.41 32.43 -44.13
CA ALA A 56 17.24 32.21 -43.29
C ALA A 56 17.61 32.13 -41.80
N ALA A 57 18.72 31.47 -41.45
CA ALA A 57 19.21 31.39 -40.08
C ALA A 57 19.63 32.76 -39.53
N ASP A 58 20.29 33.61 -40.33
CA ASP A 58 20.65 34.98 -39.93
C ASP A 58 19.43 35.82 -39.58
N LYS A 59 18.39 35.77 -40.42
CA LYS A 59 17.10 36.42 -40.10
C LYS A 59 16.46 35.83 -38.84
N GLY A 60 16.52 34.51 -38.66
CA GLY A 60 16.04 33.84 -37.46
C GLY A 60 16.77 34.27 -36.18
N ILE A 61 18.09 34.49 -36.24
CA ILE A 61 18.89 35.01 -35.12
C ILE A 61 18.41 36.41 -34.73
N LEU A 62 18.16 37.28 -35.71
CA LEU A 62 17.65 38.64 -35.47
C LEU A 62 16.25 38.62 -34.83
N LEU A 63 15.35 37.76 -35.32
CA LEU A 63 14.00 37.60 -34.80
C LEU A 63 13.96 37.02 -33.38
N SER A 64 14.94 36.18 -33.03
CA SER A 64 14.94 35.41 -31.78
C SER A 64 15.72 36.06 -30.65
N LYS A 65 16.21 37.31 -30.75
CA LYS A 65 17.10 37.95 -29.75
C LYS A 65 16.58 37.86 -28.30
N LYS A 66 15.26 37.89 -28.09
CA LYS A 66 14.61 37.79 -26.77
C LYS A 66 14.28 36.35 -26.33
N HIS A 67 14.50 35.36 -27.20
CA HIS A 67 14.15 33.95 -27.00
C HIS A 67 15.39 33.05 -27.14
N TYR A 68 16.18 32.94 -26.07
CA TYR A 68 17.49 32.24 -26.09
C TYR A 68 17.45 30.80 -26.63
N ALA A 69 16.39 30.03 -26.37
CA ALA A 69 16.25 28.68 -26.92
C ALA A 69 16.18 28.68 -28.47
N TYR A 70 15.46 29.63 -29.06
CA TYR A 70 15.39 29.79 -30.52
C TYR A 70 16.69 30.37 -31.07
N THR A 71 17.29 31.36 -30.39
CA THR A 71 18.61 31.90 -30.77
C THR A 71 19.64 30.80 -30.87
N SER A 72 19.72 29.94 -29.85
CA SER A 72 20.57 28.75 -29.84
C SER A 72 20.31 27.86 -31.07
N LYS A 73 19.04 27.62 -31.41
CA LYS A 73 18.69 26.75 -32.54
C LYS A 73 19.05 27.35 -33.90
N PHE A 74 18.92 28.66 -34.10
CA PHE A 74 19.32 29.30 -35.35
C PHE A 74 20.83 29.37 -35.51
N TYR A 75 21.59 29.65 -34.44
CA TYR A 75 23.05 29.51 -34.47
C TYR A 75 23.48 28.07 -34.78
N PHE A 76 22.79 27.08 -34.21
CA PHE A 76 23.04 25.68 -34.53
C PHE A 76 22.81 25.36 -36.02
N LEU A 77 21.70 25.84 -36.60
CA LEU A 77 21.40 25.66 -38.03
C LEU A 77 22.42 26.39 -38.93
N LYS A 78 22.85 27.60 -38.53
CA LYS A 78 23.92 28.34 -39.21
C LYS A 78 25.24 27.58 -39.16
N GLY A 79 25.56 26.96 -38.02
CA GLY A 79 26.70 26.07 -37.87
C GLY A 79 26.64 24.87 -38.83
N ASN A 80 25.49 24.19 -38.91
CA ASN A 80 25.27 23.10 -39.87
C ASN A 80 25.48 23.57 -41.31
N ALA A 81 24.94 24.72 -41.68
CA ALA A 81 25.09 25.23 -43.04
C ALA A 81 26.57 25.52 -43.39
N TYR A 82 27.38 26.03 -42.47
CA TYR A 82 28.82 26.18 -42.70
C TYR A 82 29.57 24.86 -42.79
N GLU A 83 29.24 23.90 -41.93
CA GLU A 83 29.88 22.59 -41.94
C GLU A 83 29.61 21.88 -43.27
N PHE A 84 28.37 21.90 -43.76
CA PHE A 84 27.99 21.11 -44.93
C PHE A 84 28.07 21.84 -46.28
N SER A 85 28.15 23.19 -46.31
CA SER A 85 28.30 23.90 -47.58
C SER A 85 29.68 23.75 -48.24
N ASN A 86 30.75 23.63 -47.43
CA ASN A 86 32.11 23.38 -47.92
C ASN A 86 33.11 23.07 -46.78
N ASN A 87 32.72 22.29 -45.76
CA ASN A 87 33.58 21.98 -44.61
C ASN A 87 34.20 23.22 -43.94
N GLN A 88 33.45 24.34 -43.82
CA GLN A 88 33.94 25.57 -43.17
C GLN A 88 33.94 25.39 -41.64
N ASN A 89 34.72 24.42 -41.16
CA ASN A 89 34.73 23.91 -39.78
C ASN A 89 34.99 25.01 -38.75
N GLN A 90 35.84 25.98 -39.08
CA GLN A 90 36.11 27.12 -38.19
C GLN A 90 34.85 27.95 -37.94
N LYS A 91 34.12 28.31 -39.02
CA LYS A 91 32.87 29.07 -38.90
C LYS A 91 31.77 28.24 -38.24
N ALA A 92 31.69 26.95 -38.58
CA ALA A 92 30.76 26.03 -37.95
C ALA A 92 30.99 25.97 -36.43
N CYS A 93 32.24 25.78 -36.00
CA CYS A 93 32.65 25.71 -34.60
C CYS A 93 32.21 26.95 -33.80
N VAL A 94 32.52 28.17 -34.28
CA VAL A 94 32.11 29.42 -33.61
C VAL A 94 30.59 29.50 -33.43
N ASN A 95 29.83 29.09 -34.45
CA ASN A 95 28.37 29.08 -34.38
C ASN A 95 27.85 28.01 -33.40
N TYR A 96 28.48 26.84 -33.32
CA TYR A 96 28.13 25.82 -32.32
C TYR A 96 28.48 26.22 -30.89
N GLU A 97 29.63 26.87 -30.66
CA GLU A 97 30.01 27.43 -29.35
C GLU A 97 28.98 28.48 -28.91
N THR A 98 28.55 29.33 -29.85
CA THR A 98 27.51 30.34 -29.61
C THR A 98 26.15 29.68 -29.33
N ALA A 99 25.80 28.64 -30.09
CA ALA A 99 24.57 27.87 -29.87
C ALA A 99 24.55 27.21 -28.48
N LEU A 100 25.68 26.66 -28.04
CA LEU A 100 25.86 26.08 -26.70
C LEU A 100 25.63 27.13 -25.61
N LYS A 101 26.29 28.30 -25.72
CA LYS A 101 26.14 29.41 -24.77
C LYS A 101 24.69 29.84 -24.60
N TYR A 102 23.94 29.99 -25.69
CA TYR A 102 22.51 30.34 -25.62
C TYR A 102 21.64 29.19 -25.11
N ALA A 103 21.98 27.93 -25.40
CA ALA A 103 21.26 26.78 -24.85
C ALA A 103 21.37 26.72 -23.32
N GLN A 104 22.58 26.93 -22.80
CA GLN A 104 22.85 26.97 -21.36
C GLN A 104 22.13 28.14 -20.68
N LYS A 105 22.17 29.35 -21.27
CA LYS A 105 21.39 30.50 -20.80
C LYS A 105 19.89 30.23 -20.76
N ALA A 106 19.37 29.51 -21.75
CA ALA A 106 17.96 29.12 -21.81
C ALA A 106 17.61 27.92 -20.91
N ARG A 107 18.61 27.28 -20.27
CA ARG A 107 18.48 25.97 -19.59
C ARG A 107 17.79 24.92 -20.47
N HIS A 108 18.03 24.97 -21.78
CA HIS A 108 17.34 24.13 -22.76
C HIS A 108 18.19 22.92 -23.15
N LEU A 109 18.07 21.86 -22.34
CA LEU A 109 18.95 20.69 -22.36
C LEU A 109 19.06 20.00 -23.74
N LYS A 110 17.97 19.90 -24.51
CA LYS A 110 17.99 19.29 -25.86
C LYS A 110 18.85 20.06 -26.86
N ASN A 111 18.87 21.39 -26.77
CA ASN A 111 19.68 22.24 -27.65
C ASN A 111 21.14 22.20 -27.23
N GLU A 112 21.39 22.20 -25.91
CA GLU A 112 22.72 22.01 -25.35
C GLU A 112 23.32 20.68 -25.81
N THR A 113 22.59 19.58 -25.67
CA THR A 113 23.02 18.25 -26.15
C THR A 113 23.37 18.25 -27.64
N SER A 114 22.54 18.89 -28.48
CA SER A 114 22.80 18.97 -29.92
C SER A 114 24.10 19.74 -30.20
N ALA A 115 24.32 20.87 -29.53
CA ALA A 115 25.52 21.68 -29.68
C ALA A 115 26.78 20.95 -29.19
N LEU A 116 26.72 20.29 -28.02
CA LEU A 116 27.82 19.49 -27.48
C LEU A 116 28.26 18.39 -28.45
N MET A 117 27.31 17.63 -29.00
CA MET A 117 27.60 16.59 -29.98
C MET A 117 28.36 17.15 -31.20
N ARG A 118 27.88 18.28 -31.76
CA ARG A 118 28.51 18.88 -32.95
C ARG A 118 29.83 19.56 -32.65
N LEU A 119 30.02 20.11 -31.46
CA LEU A 119 31.32 20.64 -31.02
C LEU A 119 32.38 19.55 -30.90
N SER A 120 32.00 18.33 -30.46
CA SER A 120 32.94 17.20 -30.39
C SER A 120 33.53 16.90 -31.76
N TYR A 121 32.70 16.93 -32.80
CA TYR A 121 33.12 16.77 -34.19
C TYR A 121 33.90 17.99 -34.70
N ALA A 122 33.42 19.21 -34.46
CA ALA A 122 34.07 20.42 -34.95
C ALA A 122 35.50 20.58 -34.37
N TYR A 123 35.70 20.31 -33.08
CA TYR A 123 37.03 20.35 -32.47
C TYR A 123 37.95 19.25 -33.00
N TYR A 124 37.42 18.06 -33.30
CA TYR A 124 38.21 17.02 -33.98
C TYR A 124 38.63 17.45 -35.38
N ALA A 125 37.69 17.98 -36.17
CA ALA A 125 37.97 18.45 -37.53
C ALA A 125 39.00 19.59 -37.55
N LEU A 126 39.03 20.44 -36.52
CA LEU A 126 40.02 21.52 -36.35
C LEU A 126 41.31 21.08 -35.65
N ASN A 127 41.43 19.81 -35.23
CA ASN A 127 42.54 19.28 -34.44
C ASN A 127 42.75 20.03 -33.10
N ASP A 128 41.70 20.62 -32.53
CA ASP A 128 41.73 21.31 -31.23
C ASP A 128 41.55 20.32 -30.08
N THR A 129 42.65 19.65 -29.73
CA THR A 129 42.64 18.55 -28.75
C THR A 129 42.31 19.02 -27.34
N LEU A 130 42.66 20.25 -26.96
CA LEU A 130 42.44 20.78 -25.62
C LEU A 130 40.96 21.08 -25.40
N LYS A 131 40.32 21.83 -26.31
CA LYS A 131 38.88 22.09 -26.22
C LYS A 131 38.08 20.80 -26.29
N ARG A 132 38.49 19.84 -27.12
CA ARG A 132 37.83 18.54 -27.22
C ARG A 132 37.90 17.75 -25.91
N LYS A 133 39.05 17.71 -25.23
CA LYS A 133 39.19 17.05 -23.92
C LYS A 133 38.29 17.71 -22.86
N ASN A 134 38.27 19.03 -22.80
CA ASN A 134 37.42 19.77 -21.86
C ASN A 134 35.93 19.51 -22.12
N LEU A 135 35.52 19.48 -23.40
CA LEU A 135 34.17 19.14 -23.81
C LEU A 135 33.78 17.72 -23.38
N VAL A 136 34.67 16.73 -23.54
CA VAL A 136 34.43 15.36 -23.11
C VAL A 136 34.25 15.27 -21.60
N HIS A 137 35.03 16.02 -20.81
CA HIS A 137 34.85 16.09 -19.36
C HIS A 137 33.48 16.66 -19.00
N TYR A 138 33.06 17.74 -19.65
CA TYR A 138 31.74 18.33 -19.46
C TYR A 138 30.60 17.38 -19.86
N ILE A 139 30.72 16.70 -21.00
CA ILE A 139 29.72 15.71 -21.46
C ILE A 139 29.53 14.60 -20.41
N LYS A 140 30.61 14.13 -19.76
CA LYS A 140 30.52 13.14 -18.69
C LYS A 140 29.75 13.67 -17.47
N GLN A 141 30.03 14.90 -17.02
CA GLN A 141 29.29 15.54 -15.92
C GLN A 141 27.78 15.67 -16.23
N VAL A 142 27.44 16.04 -17.48
CA VAL A 142 26.03 16.11 -17.92
C VAL A 142 25.37 14.73 -17.90
N LEU A 143 26.09 13.67 -18.31
CA LEU A 143 25.59 12.29 -18.28
C LEU A 143 25.36 11.77 -16.87
N ASP A 144 26.22 12.12 -15.92
CA ASP A 144 26.11 11.68 -14.52
C ASP A 144 24.89 12.29 -13.80
N THR A 145 24.46 13.47 -14.23
CA THR A 145 23.38 14.23 -13.57
C THR A 145 22.03 14.16 -14.29
N THR A 146 22.01 13.90 -15.59
CA THR A 146 20.77 13.91 -16.39
C THR A 146 19.89 12.67 -16.17
N LYS A 147 18.57 12.89 -16.12
CA LYS A 147 17.56 11.81 -16.19
C LYS A 147 17.00 11.60 -17.61
N SER A 148 17.32 12.50 -18.55
CA SER A 148 16.73 12.46 -19.90
C SER A 148 17.31 11.32 -20.75
N VAL A 149 16.46 10.38 -21.15
CA VAL A 149 16.83 9.25 -22.03
C VAL A 149 17.41 9.75 -23.35
N TYR A 150 16.83 10.79 -23.95
CA TYR A 150 17.34 11.41 -25.18
C TYR A 150 18.76 11.96 -25.02
N VAL A 151 19.04 12.64 -23.90
CA VAL A 151 20.38 13.19 -23.64
C VAL A 151 21.38 12.06 -23.46
N LYS A 152 21.01 11.02 -22.70
CA LYS A 152 21.83 9.83 -22.53
C LYS A 152 22.10 9.14 -23.86
N SER A 153 21.11 9.00 -24.74
CA SER A 153 21.28 8.35 -26.03
C SER A 153 22.25 9.10 -26.93
N VAL A 154 22.15 10.44 -27.01
CA VAL A 154 23.00 11.27 -27.88
C VAL A 154 24.42 11.40 -27.33
N LEU A 155 24.57 11.74 -26.05
CA LEU A 155 25.88 12.01 -25.45
C LEU A 155 26.73 10.75 -25.27
N ASN A 156 26.13 9.58 -25.00
CA ASN A 156 26.89 8.32 -25.02
C ASN A 156 27.43 8.03 -26.43
N GLY A 157 26.66 8.30 -27.49
CA GLY A 157 27.13 8.16 -28.87
C GLY A 157 28.31 9.08 -29.16
N SER A 158 28.20 10.36 -28.77
CA SER A 158 29.29 11.33 -28.96
C SER A 158 30.57 10.99 -28.18
N LEU A 159 30.44 10.41 -26.96
CA LEU A 159 31.59 9.86 -26.24
C LEU A 159 32.18 8.65 -26.97
N GLY A 160 31.33 7.76 -27.50
CA GLY A 160 31.75 6.64 -28.33
C GLY A 160 32.64 7.12 -29.48
N GLU A 161 32.17 8.10 -30.25
CA GLU A 161 32.89 8.69 -31.39
C GLU A 161 34.25 9.28 -30.97
N TYR A 162 34.31 9.97 -29.83
CA TYR A 162 35.59 10.44 -29.27
C TYR A 162 36.57 9.29 -29.04
N TYR A 163 36.12 8.19 -28.44
CA TYR A 163 36.98 7.03 -28.19
C TYR A 163 37.39 6.31 -29.47
N LEU A 164 36.51 6.30 -30.46
CA LEU A 164 36.74 5.71 -31.76
C LEU A 164 37.80 6.45 -32.57
N ASP A 165 37.79 7.79 -32.55
CA ASP A 165 38.84 8.62 -33.16
C ASP A 165 40.22 8.42 -32.51
N ASN A 166 40.23 8.00 -31.24
CA ASN A 166 41.45 7.65 -30.52
C ASN A 166 41.80 6.15 -30.63
N ALA A 167 41.06 5.40 -31.48
CA ALA A 167 41.15 3.95 -31.68
C ALA A 167 41.07 3.10 -30.39
N GLN A 168 40.35 3.62 -29.39
CA GLN A 168 39.95 2.88 -28.20
C GLN A 168 38.65 2.12 -28.50
N TYR A 169 38.74 1.11 -29.37
CA TYR A 169 37.61 0.37 -29.92
C TYR A 169 36.72 -0.27 -28.84
N GLU A 170 37.29 -0.88 -27.80
CA GLU A 170 36.49 -1.53 -26.75
C GLU A 170 35.67 -0.51 -25.94
N THR A 171 36.28 0.64 -25.63
CA THR A 171 35.59 1.75 -24.95
C THR A 171 34.52 2.37 -25.85
N PHE A 172 34.82 2.58 -27.13
CA PHE A 172 33.84 3.01 -28.13
C PHE A 172 32.62 2.08 -28.16
N ILE A 173 32.85 0.77 -28.30
CA ILE A 173 31.78 -0.24 -28.39
C ILE A 173 30.89 -0.19 -27.15
N ASN A 174 31.47 -0.07 -25.95
CA ASN A 174 30.71 0.03 -24.71
C ASN A 174 29.79 1.28 -24.69
N TYR A 175 30.33 2.45 -25.01
CA TYR A 175 29.53 3.68 -25.09
C TYR A 175 28.46 3.61 -26.19
N GLN A 176 28.78 3.01 -27.34
CA GLN A 176 27.82 2.86 -28.43
C GLN A 176 26.68 1.89 -28.09
N LEU A 177 26.98 0.79 -27.38
CA LEU A 177 25.96 -0.12 -26.86
C LEU A 177 25.06 0.55 -25.82
N LYS A 178 25.62 1.40 -24.94
CA LYS A 178 24.81 2.22 -24.01
C LYS A 178 23.89 3.17 -24.78
N ALA A 179 24.42 3.86 -25.79
CA ALA A 179 23.63 4.75 -26.65
C ALA A 179 22.48 3.99 -27.34
N ILE A 180 22.75 2.81 -27.90
CA ILE A 180 21.73 1.94 -28.51
C ILE A 180 20.65 1.55 -27.50
N ASN A 181 21.02 1.17 -26.29
CA ASN A 181 20.05 0.81 -25.24
C ASN A 181 19.09 1.98 -24.96
N TYR A 182 19.61 3.20 -24.79
CA TYR A 182 18.77 4.37 -24.59
C TYR A 182 17.94 4.72 -25.83
N LYS A 183 18.46 4.57 -27.06
CA LYS A 183 17.68 4.78 -28.30
C LYS A 183 16.48 3.84 -28.41
N LYS A 184 16.63 2.58 -27.98
CA LYS A 184 15.54 1.58 -27.95
C LYS A 184 14.41 1.93 -26.98
N GLN A 185 14.67 2.79 -26.00
CA GLN A 185 13.67 3.28 -25.03
C GLN A 185 12.92 4.54 -25.53
N LEU A 186 13.39 5.18 -26.60
CA LEU A 186 12.70 6.32 -27.21
C LEU A 186 11.59 5.86 -28.15
N ASP A 187 10.66 6.76 -28.46
CA ASP A 187 9.55 6.48 -29.38
C ASP A 187 10.01 5.86 -30.69
N LYS A 188 9.30 4.82 -31.13
CA LYS A 188 9.55 4.15 -32.40
C LYS A 188 9.12 5.06 -33.54
N ASN A 189 10.09 5.64 -34.22
CA ASN A 189 9.91 6.28 -35.51
C ASN A 189 11.06 5.84 -36.42
N VAL A 190 10.83 5.89 -37.73
CA VAL A 190 11.78 5.41 -38.75
C VAL A 190 13.17 6.03 -38.54
N ALA A 191 13.24 7.33 -38.26
CA ALA A 191 14.50 8.01 -38.03
C ALA A 191 15.26 7.44 -36.81
N ASN A 192 14.59 7.23 -35.68
CA ASN A 192 15.20 6.64 -34.50
C ASN A 192 15.65 5.20 -34.75
N GLU A 193 14.82 4.37 -35.39
CA GLU A 193 15.17 3.00 -35.73
C GLU A 193 16.42 2.96 -36.63
N GLU A 194 16.45 3.75 -37.70
CA GLU A 194 17.62 3.80 -38.59
C GLU A 194 18.90 4.26 -37.86
N THR A 195 18.82 5.17 -36.87
CA THR A 195 20.00 5.55 -36.07
C THR A 195 20.55 4.38 -35.24
N ILE A 196 19.72 3.40 -34.87
CA ILE A 196 20.14 2.18 -34.17
C ILE A 196 20.94 1.31 -35.15
N GLY A 197 20.42 1.11 -36.37
CA GLY A 197 21.11 0.39 -37.44
C GLY A 197 22.49 0.97 -37.73
N VAL A 198 22.57 2.29 -37.92
CA VAL A 198 23.86 3.00 -38.09
C VAL A 198 24.83 2.73 -36.95
N SER A 199 24.34 2.73 -35.71
CA SER A 199 25.18 2.51 -34.51
C SER A 199 25.78 1.11 -34.48
N TYR A 200 24.99 0.09 -34.85
CA TYR A 200 25.48 -1.28 -34.99
C TYR A 200 26.51 -1.41 -36.12
N SER A 201 26.26 -0.77 -37.28
CA SER A 201 27.21 -0.75 -38.39
C SER A 201 28.54 -0.07 -38.04
N GLN A 202 28.53 0.98 -37.21
CA GLN A 202 29.76 1.60 -36.69
C GLN A 202 30.53 0.66 -35.74
N ILE A 203 29.83 -0.12 -34.91
CA ILE A 203 30.46 -1.17 -34.10
C ILE A 203 31.11 -2.23 -34.99
N ALA A 204 30.42 -2.65 -36.06
CA ALA A 204 31.00 -3.56 -37.04
C ALA A 204 32.28 -2.98 -37.68
N ALA A 205 32.28 -1.69 -38.03
CA ALA A 205 33.47 -1.01 -38.55
C ALA A 205 34.66 -1.07 -37.58
N ALA A 206 34.42 -0.91 -36.28
CA ALA A 206 35.46 -1.04 -35.26
C ALA A 206 35.99 -2.48 -35.19
N TYR A 207 35.13 -3.50 -35.23
CA TYR A 207 35.59 -4.90 -35.30
C TYR A 207 36.36 -5.21 -36.58
N THR A 208 35.99 -4.63 -37.72
CA THR A 208 36.76 -4.73 -38.97
C THR A 208 38.16 -4.13 -38.82
N LYS A 209 38.30 -2.98 -38.15
CA LYS A 209 39.62 -2.39 -37.83
C LYS A 209 40.45 -3.27 -36.88
N MET A 210 39.80 -4.02 -36.00
CA MET A 210 40.43 -5.07 -35.17
C MET A 210 40.68 -6.38 -35.93
N LYS A 211 40.37 -6.45 -37.24
CA LYS A 211 40.44 -7.66 -38.10
C LYS A 211 39.56 -8.82 -37.63
N LEU A 212 38.51 -8.54 -36.83
CA LEU A 212 37.54 -9.50 -36.33
C LEU A 212 36.31 -9.56 -37.25
N TYR A 213 36.51 -9.97 -38.50
CA TYR A 213 35.49 -9.87 -39.56
C TYR A 213 34.20 -10.64 -39.28
N ASN A 214 34.28 -11.84 -38.67
CA ASN A 214 33.07 -12.61 -38.34
C ASN A 214 32.21 -11.89 -37.28
N LYS A 215 32.86 -11.23 -36.31
CA LYS A 215 32.17 -10.43 -35.29
C LYS A 215 31.61 -9.14 -35.88
N ALA A 216 32.31 -8.54 -36.85
CA ALA A 216 31.75 -7.42 -37.62
C ALA A 216 30.47 -7.83 -38.36
N LEU A 217 30.47 -9.00 -39.02
CA LEU A 217 29.27 -9.55 -39.71
C LEU A 217 28.11 -9.82 -38.74
N GLU A 218 28.38 -10.33 -37.54
CA GLU A 218 27.39 -10.49 -36.48
C GLU A 218 26.72 -9.15 -36.11
N TYR A 219 27.51 -8.09 -35.95
CA TYR A 219 26.94 -6.77 -35.65
C TYR A 219 26.22 -6.14 -36.85
N LEU A 220 26.62 -6.45 -38.08
CA LEU A 220 25.87 -6.04 -39.27
C LEU A 220 24.50 -6.74 -39.36
N SER A 221 24.39 -8.01 -38.97
CA SER A 221 23.08 -8.68 -38.92
C SER A 221 22.17 -8.08 -37.84
N TYR A 222 22.73 -7.56 -36.74
CA TYR A 222 21.95 -6.78 -35.77
C TYR A 222 21.49 -5.42 -36.33
N ALA A 223 22.20 -4.85 -37.30
CA ALA A 223 21.83 -3.59 -37.95
C ALA A 223 20.70 -3.76 -38.96
N GLU A 224 20.66 -4.90 -39.66
CA GLU A 224 19.75 -5.18 -40.79
C GLU A 224 18.26 -4.90 -40.51
N PRO A 225 17.65 -5.31 -39.38
CA PRO A 225 16.23 -5.05 -39.09
C PRO A 225 15.88 -3.57 -38.94
N TYR A 226 16.88 -2.72 -38.70
CA TYR A 226 16.71 -1.29 -38.44
C TYR A 226 16.91 -0.41 -39.68
N ILE A 227 17.53 -0.94 -40.74
CA ILE A 227 17.82 -0.21 -41.97
C ILE A 227 16.70 -0.48 -42.97
N LYS A 228 15.67 0.38 -42.99
CA LYS A 228 14.42 0.11 -43.70
C LYS A 228 14.22 0.92 -44.97
N THR A 229 14.54 2.22 -44.95
CA THR A 229 14.04 3.15 -45.97
C THR A 229 15.10 3.99 -46.64
N SER A 230 16.18 4.35 -45.94
CA SER A 230 17.20 5.24 -46.48
C SER A 230 18.15 4.53 -47.45
N PRO A 231 18.14 4.88 -48.76
CA PRO A 231 19.05 4.26 -49.73
C PRO A 231 20.52 4.54 -49.41
N TYR A 232 20.80 5.68 -48.76
CA TYR A 232 22.15 6.05 -48.35
C TYR A 232 22.66 5.16 -47.21
N ILE A 233 21.83 4.89 -46.19
CA ILE A 233 22.19 3.98 -45.09
C ILE A 233 22.41 2.57 -45.64
N SER A 234 21.55 2.11 -46.54
CA SER A 234 21.67 0.79 -47.14
C SER A 234 22.93 0.65 -48.01
N ALA A 235 23.26 1.67 -48.82
CA ALA A 235 24.49 1.71 -49.59
C ALA A 235 25.74 1.67 -48.70
N PHE A 236 25.71 2.43 -47.60
CA PHE A 236 26.80 2.45 -46.64
C PHE A 236 26.96 1.11 -45.89
N SER A 237 25.85 0.46 -45.55
CA SER A 237 25.84 -0.89 -44.98
C SER A 237 26.50 -1.91 -45.92
N CYS A 238 26.21 -1.83 -47.22
CA CYS A 238 26.85 -2.68 -48.24
C CYS A 238 28.38 -2.55 -48.20
N ASN A 239 28.91 -1.34 -48.00
CA ASN A 239 30.35 -1.11 -47.90
C ASN A 239 30.98 -1.83 -46.69
N TYR A 240 30.31 -1.85 -45.54
CA TYR A 240 30.80 -2.62 -44.39
C TYR A 240 30.80 -4.12 -44.63
N TYR A 241 29.77 -4.65 -45.30
CA TYR A 241 29.78 -6.04 -45.73
C TYR A 241 30.94 -6.34 -46.68
N LEU A 242 31.19 -5.46 -47.67
CA LEU A 242 32.33 -5.59 -48.59
C LEU A 242 33.67 -5.58 -47.84
N GLN A 243 33.85 -4.69 -46.86
CA GLN A 243 35.06 -4.66 -46.01
C GLN A 243 35.28 -5.97 -45.24
N CYS A 244 34.22 -6.71 -44.91
CA CYS A 244 34.34 -8.00 -44.23
C CYS A 244 34.57 -9.15 -45.23
N PHE A 245 33.82 -9.19 -46.33
CA PHE A 245 33.86 -10.30 -47.27
C PHE A 245 35.08 -10.32 -48.18
N VAL A 246 35.68 -9.16 -48.47
CA VAL A 246 36.92 -9.08 -49.27
C VAL A 246 38.08 -9.80 -48.57
N PRO A 247 38.42 -9.51 -47.29
CA PRO A 247 39.42 -10.28 -46.55
C PRO A 247 39.06 -11.75 -46.36
N LEU A 248 37.76 -12.07 -46.17
CA LEU A 248 37.26 -13.44 -46.04
C LEU A 248 37.20 -14.22 -47.38
N LYS A 249 37.55 -13.56 -48.50
CA LYS A 249 37.54 -14.12 -49.85
C LYS A 249 36.20 -14.75 -50.28
N LYS A 250 35.06 -14.19 -49.82
CA LYS A 250 33.71 -14.71 -50.12
C LYS A 250 33.14 -14.07 -51.39
N LEU A 251 33.49 -14.62 -52.56
CA LEU A 251 33.16 -14.05 -53.87
C LEU A 251 31.66 -13.81 -54.10
N ASP A 252 30.79 -14.76 -53.75
CA ASP A 252 29.36 -14.62 -53.99
C ASP A 252 28.74 -13.50 -53.15
N SER A 253 29.18 -13.38 -51.89
CA SER A 253 28.78 -12.27 -51.03
C SER A 253 29.31 -10.94 -51.56
N ILE A 254 30.57 -10.87 -52.01
CA ILE A 254 31.13 -9.66 -52.63
C ILE A 254 30.28 -9.24 -53.83
N LYS A 255 29.95 -10.17 -54.74
CA LYS A 255 29.09 -9.90 -55.90
C LYS A 255 27.69 -9.44 -55.48
N LYS A 256 27.08 -10.09 -54.49
CA LYS A 256 25.74 -9.72 -53.97
C LYS A 256 25.72 -8.25 -53.52
N TYR A 257 26.61 -7.87 -52.60
CA TYR A 257 26.60 -6.51 -52.02
C TYR A 257 27.14 -5.47 -53.01
N TYR A 258 28.05 -5.84 -53.90
CA TYR A 258 28.49 -4.98 -54.99
C TYR A 258 27.37 -4.71 -56.00
N SER A 259 26.53 -5.69 -56.35
CA SER A 259 25.37 -5.44 -57.23
C SER A 259 24.29 -4.63 -56.52
N LEU A 260 24.04 -4.93 -55.24
CA LEU A 260 23.03 -4.25 -54.43
C LEU A 260 23.30 -2.75 -54.30
N ILE A 261 24.56 -2.32 -54.15
CA ILE A 261 24.85 -0.88 -54.00
C ILE A 261 24.46 -0.06 -55.23
N TYR A 262 24.46 -0.67 -56.42
CA TYR A 262 24.06 -0.03 -57.68
C TYR A 262 22.54 0.03 -57.90
N THR A 263 21.74 -0.69 -57.10
CA THR A 263 20.27 -0.60 -57.20
C THR A 263 19.71 0.63 -56.49
N TYR A 264 20.51 1.32 -55.68
CA TYR A 264 20.08 2.54 -54.98
C TYR A 264 20.13 3.77 -55.90
N PRO A 265 19.23 4.78 -55.73
CA PRO A 265 19.09 5.89 -56.66
C PRO A 265 20.36 6.78 -56.80
N ASN A 266 20.87 6.93 -58.02
CA ASN A 266 22.13 7.60 -58.38
C ASN A 266 22.08 9.15 -58.50
N LYS A 267 21.07 9.83 -57.95
CA LYS A 267 20.86 11.27 -58.23
C LYS A 267 21.56 12.26 -57.28
N LYS A 268 22.37 11.81 -56.31
CA LYS A 268 23.01 12.68 -55.31
C LYS A 268 24.51 12.37 -55.12
N ASP A 269 25.28 13.41 -54.81
CA ASP A 269 26.73 13.38 -54.58
C ASP A 269 27.13 12.34 -53.52
N SER A 270 26.30 12.18 -52.48
CA SER A 270 26.51 11.26 -51.36
C SER A 270 26.52 9.77 -51.74
N LEU A 271 26.00 9.35 -52.90
CA LEU A 271 26.09 7.94 -53.33
C LEU A 271 27.40 7.65 -54.08
N PHE A 272 28.00 8.64 -54.74
CA PHE A 272 29.24 8.43 -55.51
C PHE A 272 30.42 8.02 -54.62
N LEU A 273 30.50 8.55 -53.39
CA LEU A 273 31.50 8.11 -52.40
C LEU A 273 31.37 6.61 -52.10
N ASN A 274 30.14 6.12 -51.95
CA ASN A 274 29.85 4.74 -51.60
C ASN A 274 30.18 3.79 -52.76
N LEU A 275 29.84 4.19 -53.99
CA LEU A 275 30.20 3.44 -55.19
C LEU A 275 31.71 3.44 -55.42
N SER A 276 32.41 4.55 -55.16
CA SER A 276 33.87 4.61 -55.20
C SER A 276 34.48 3.60 -54.21
N PHE A 277 33.99 3.59 -52.97
CA PHE A 277 34.40 2.63 -51.94
C PHE A 277 34.23 1.18 -52.40
N ALA A 278 33.05 0.83 -52.92
CA ALA A 278 32.76 -0.52 -53.37
C ALA A 278 33.72 -0.97 -54.49
N ASN A 279 34.01 -0.08 -55.45
CA ASN A 279 34.95 -0.35 -56.53
C ASN A 279 36.39 -0.52 -56.04
N ARG A 280 36.83 0.27 -55.03
CA ARG A 280 38.15 0.08 -54.39
C ARG A 280 38.25 -1.29 -53.72
N SER A 281 37.21 -1.69 -52.99
CA SER A 281 37.15 -2.97 -52.29
C SER A 281 37.22 -4.17 -53.26
N VAL A 282 36.46 -4.09 -54.36
CA VAL A 282 36.48 -5.15 -55.40
C VAL A 282 37.79 -5.14 -56.18
N SER A 283 38.35 -3.96 -56.47
CA SER A 283 39.69 -3.84 -57.06
C SER A 283 40.74 -4.55 -56.20
N GLU A 284 40.71 -4.32 -54.89
CA GLU A 284 41.60 -4.96 -53.93
C GLU A 284 41.43 -6.47 -53.89
N TYR A 285 40.18 -6.97 -53.88
CA TYR A 285 39.91 -8.39 -53.97
C TYR A 285 40.58 -9.02 -55.21
N TYR A 286 40.37 -8.46 -56.39
CA TYR A 286 40.96 -9.01 -57.62
C TYR A 286 42.48 -8.89 -57.68
N ALA A 287 43.04 -7.82 -57.12
CA ALA A 287 44.49 -7.65 -57.02
C ALA A 287 45.11 -8.75 -56.15
N ASN A 288 44.49 -9.07 -55.01
CA ASN A 288 44.93 -10.13 -54.11
C ASN A 288 44.79 -11.54 -54.71
N GLN A 289 44.03 -11.69 -55.80
CA GLN A 289 43.90 -12.93 -56.57
C GLN A 289 44.83 -12.95 -57.81
N GLY A 290 45.73 -11.98 -57.95
CA GLY A 290 46.63 -11.84 -59.11
C GLY A 290 45.95 -11.36 -60.40
N LYS A 291 44.65 -11.02 -60.38
CA LYS A 291 43.89 -10.57 -61.55
C LYS A 291 44.04 -9.06 -61.76
N ILE A 292 45.26 -8.62 -62.06
CA ILE A 292 45.64 -7.19 -62.05
C ILE A 292 44.86 -6.35 -63.09
N ASN A 293 44.62 -6.87 -64.30
CA ASN A 293 43.84 -6.12 -65.31
C ASN A 293 42.36 -5.91 -64.90
N THR A 294 41.76 -6.91 -64.25
CA THR A 294 40.42 -6.78 -63.67
C THR A 294 40.44 -5.76 -62.53
N ALA A 295 41.42 -5.86 -61.62
CA ALA A 295 41.59 -4.90 -60.52
C ALA A 295 41.74 -3.46 -61.03
N TYR A 296 42.52 -3.25 -62.10
CA TYR A 296 42.72 -1.96 -62.75
C TYR A 296 41.42 -1.35 -63.26
N SER A 297 40.56 -2.17 -63.86
CA SER A 297 39.26 -1.73 -64.39
C SER A 297 38.34 -1.20 -63.28
N TYR A 298 38.33 -1.86 -62.12
CA TYR A 298 37.61 -1.39 -60.93
C TYR A 298 38.27 -0.17 -60.28
N ALA A 299 39.61 -0.11 -60.21
CA ALA A 299 40.32 1.06 -59.69
C ALA A 299 40.03 2.33 -60.52
N LYS A 300 39.99 2.21 -61.86
CA LYS A 300 39.63 3.30 -62.76
C LYS A 300 38.20 3.80 -62.49
N LYS A 301 37.24 2.88 -62.30
CA LYS A 301 35.85 3.25 -61.92
C LYS A 301 35.81 3.98 -60.57
N ALA A 302 36.60 3.53 -59.60
CA ALA A 302 36.68 4.17 -58.29
C ALA A 302 37.13 5.63 -58.37
N ILE A 303 38.12 5.96 -59.21
CA ILE A 303 38.57 7.35 -59.42
C ILE A 303 37.45 8.20 -60.03
N VAL A 304 36.79 7.72 -61.09
CA VAL A 304 35.71 8.46 -61.75
C VAL A 304 34.58 8.78 -60.77
N LEU A 305 34.20 7.82 -59.94
CA LEU A 305 33.19 8.01 -58.91
C LEU A 305 33.69 8.90 -57.76
N GLY A 306 34.96 8.80 -57.38
CA GLY A 306 35.57 9.68 -56.38
C GLY A 306 35.55 11.14 -56.80
N LEU A 307 35.92 11.44 -58.07
CA LEU A 307 35.85 12.80 -58.61
C LEU A 307 34.42 13.35 -58.61
N LYS A 308 33.42 12.53 -58.93
CA LYS A 308 32.00 12.93 -58.86
C LYS A 308 31.50 13.22 -57.45
N SER A 309 32.16 12.69 -56.42
CA SER A 309 31.78 12.94 -55.03
C SER A 309 32.23 14.31 -54.50
N ASN A 310 33.17 14.98 -55.19
CA ASN A 310 33.84 16.20 -54.73
C ASN A 310 34.48 16.10 -53.32
N ASP A 311 34.71 14.90 -52.78
CA ASP A 311 35.41 14.69 -51.51
C ASP A 311 36.89 14.32 -51.76
N GLU A 312 37.80 15.22 -51.33
CA GLU A 312 39.24 15.03 -51.51
C GLU A 312 39.80 13.78 -50.83
N ASP A 313 39.18 13.31 -49.74
CA ASP A 313 39.60 12.10 -49.02
C ASP A 313 39.31 10.86 -49.87
N ILE A 314 38.09 10.78 -50.42
CA ILE A 314 37.69 9.68 -51.31
C ILE A 314 38.54 9.67 -52.59
N ILE A 315 38.85 10.85 -53.13
CA ILE A 315 39.75 11.00 -54.27
C ILE A 315 41.16 10.51 -53.90
N MET A 316 41.67 10.85 -52.72
CA MET A 316 42.96 10.36 -52.22
C MET A 316 42.97 8.82 -52.11
N GLU A 317 41.94 8.21 -51.51
CA GLU A 317 41.84 6.76 -51.36
C GLU A 317 41.77 6.04 -52.72
N ALA A 318 41.02 6.59 -53.68
CA ALA A 318 40.91 6.03 -55.02
C ALA A 318 42.24 6.11 -55.79
N ASN A 319 42.97 7.22 -55.68
CA ASN A 319 44.30 7.36 -56.26
C ASN A 319 45.31 6.44 -55.58
N ALA A 320 45.24 6.25 -54.26
CA ALA A 320 46.13 5.32 -53.54
C ALA A 320 45.97 3.88 -54.03
N VAL A 321 44.72 3.42 -54.18
CA VAL A 321 44.42 2.08 -54.73
C VAL A 321 44.90 1.98 -56.17
N MET A 322 44.56 2.95 -57.04
CA MET A 322 45.00 2.96 -58.44
C MET A 322 46.51 2.94 -58.57
N GLY A 323 47.23 3.76 -57.80
CA GLY A 323 48.68 3.81 -57.76
C GLY A 323 49.30 2.47 -57.38
N ARG A 324 48.73 1.78 -56.38
CA ARG A 324 49.11 0.40 -56.05
C ARG A 324 48.89 -0.54 -57.22
N ILE A 325 47.72 -0.50 -57.87
CA ILE A 325 47.42 -1.40 -59.00
C ILE A 325 48.34 -1.13 -60.20
N LEU A 326 48.64 0.13 -60.50
CA LEU A 326 49.60 0.50 -61.55
C LEU A 326 51.00 -0.04 -61.26
N TYR A 327 51.43 0.00 -59.99
CA TYR A 327 52.68 -0.64 -59.57
C TYR A 327 52.66 -2.15 -59.81
N GLU A 328 51.61 -2.86 -59.36
CA GLU A 328 51.49 -4.32 -59.57
C GLU A 328 51.37 -4.70 -61.05
N LYS A 329 50.94 -3.76 -61.91
CA LYS A 329 50.90 -3.92 -63.36
C LYS A 329 52.25 -3.69 -64.05
N GLY A 330 53.25 -3.15 -63.34
CA GLY A 330 54.56 -2.78 -63.89
C GLY A 330 54.60 -1.37 -64.52
N GLU A 331 53.52 -0.59 -64.44
CA GLU A 331 53.45 0.78 -64.98
C GLU A 331 53.98 1.80 -63.95
N TYR A 332 55.27 1.68 -63.59
CA TYR A 332 55.84 2.41 -62.44
C TYR A 332 55.81 3.94 -62.58
N LYS A 333 56.00 4.49 -63.79
CA LYS A 333 55.90 5.95 -64.01
C LYS A 333 54.50 6.49 -63.70
N SER A 334 53.48 5.82 -64.24
CA SER A 334 52.06 6.15 -63.98
C SER A 334 51.70 5.95 -62.51
N ALA A 335 52.24 4.91 -61.87
CA ALA A 335 52.07 4.66 -60.45
C ALA A 335 52.59 5.83 -59.61
N ILE A 336 53.80 6.34 -59.89
CA ILE A 336 54.40 7.48 -59.18
C ILE A 336 53.54 8.73 -59.32
N GLU A 337 53.10 9.07 -60.54
CA GLU A 337 52.27 10.25 -60.77
C GLU A 337 50.96 10.18 -59.98
N THR A 338 50.30 9.02 -60.00
CA THR A 338 49.04 8.77 -59.31
C THR A 338 49.21 8.78 -57.78
N LEU A 339 50.27 8.16 -57.27
CA LEU A 339 50.56 8.12 -55.83
C LEU A 339 50.98 9.50 -55.29
N LYS A 340 51.66 10.34 -56.08
CA LYS A 340 51.95 11.73 -55.71
C LYS A 340 50.68 12.56 -55.56
N LYS A 341 49.69 12.37 -56.43
CA LYS A 341 48.36 13.00 -56.29
C LYS A 341 47.68 12.56 -54.99
N ALA A 342 47.76 11.28 -54.65
CA ALA A 342 47.24 10.77 -53.38
C ALA A 342 48.01 11.33 -52.16
N SER A 343 49.34 11.47 -52.25
CA SER A 343 50.20 11.84 -51.12
C SER A 343 49.94 13.25 -50.57
N LYS A 344 49.57 14.21 -51.44
CA LYS A 344 49.50 15.66 -51.13
C LYS A 344 48.81 15.99 -49.79
N ASN A 345 47.68 15.33 -49.50
CA ASN A 345 46.91 15.53 -48.28
C ASN A 345 46.78 14.26 -47.43
N ALA A 346 47.46 13.17 -47.79
CA ALA A 346 47.26 11.86 -47.15
C ALA A 346 47.58 11.88 -45.65
N LEU A 347 48.63 12.56 -45.21
CA LEU A 347 48.96 12.64 -43.77
C LEU A 347 47.84 13.30 -42.95
N ALA A 348 47.17 14.30 -43.53
CA ALA A 348 46.11 15.05 -42.87
C ALA A 348 44.76 14.30 -42.86
N TYR A 349 44.57 13.32 -43.74
CA TYR A 349 43.34 12.53 -43.86
C TYR A 349 43.46 11.16 -43.21
N ASP A 350 44.56 10.45 -43.46
CA ASP A 350 44.73 9.05 -43.12
C ASP A 350 46.23 8.69 -42.95
N LYS A 351 46.67 8.51 -41.70
CA LYS A 351 48.04 8.08 -41.38
C LYS A 351 48.41 6.70 -41.98
N GLU A 352 47.47 5.76 -42.05
CA GLU A 352 47.66 4.41 -42.61
C GLU A 352 47.84 4.47 -44.13
N SER A 353 46.99 5.22 -44.82
CA SER A 353 47.10 5.49 -46.25
C SER A 353 48.38 6.26 -46.56
N PHE A 354 48.76 7.25 -45.74
CA PHE A 354 50.05 7.95 -45.89
C PHE A 354 51.24 6.99 -45.82
N VAL A 355 51.27 6.09 -44.83
CA VAL A 355 52.30 5.04 -44.72
C VAL A 355 52.33 4.15 -45.97
N ASN A 356 51.16 3.66 -46.41
CA ASN A 356 51.06 2.77 -47.57
C ASN A 356 51.43 3.44 -48.90
N ILE A 357 51.03 4.71 -49.09
CA ILE A 357 51.35 5.51 -50.28
C ILE A 357 52.86 5.73 -50.38
N ASN A 358 53.52 6.14 -49.28
CA ASN A 358 54.97 6.37 -49.28
C ASN A 358 55.76 5.08 -49.48
N LYS A 359 55.32 3.96 -48.89
CA LYS A 359 55.90 2.64 -49.16
C LYS A 359 55.85 2.31 -50.65
N LYS A 360 54.68 2.48 -51.29
CA LYS A 360 54.51 2.18 -52.71
C LYS A 360 55.27 3.16 -53.60
N LEU A 361 55.36 4.45 -53.25
CA LEU A 361 56.21 5.42 -53.94
C LEU A 361 57.68 4.99 -53.93
N SER A 362 58.22 4.63 -52.76
CA SER A 362 59.58 4.11 -52.62
C SER A 362 59.82 2.90 -53.52
N GLN A 363 58.92 1.92 -53.48
CA GLN A 363 58.98 0.72 -54.34
C GLN A 363 58.92 1.06 -55.83
N SER A 364 58.04 1.97 -56.26
CA SER A 364 57.93 2.40 -57.65
C SER A 364 59.19 3.11 -58.15
N TYR A 365 59.82 3.94 -57.32
CA TYR A 365 61.09 4.59 -57.67
C TYR A 365 62.25 3.60 -57.75
N ALA A 366 62.33 2.65 -56.81
CA ALA A 366 63.33 1.60 -56.83
C ALA A 366 63.21 0.72 -58.09
N ALA A 367 61.98 0.37 -58.50
CA ALA A 367 61.72 -0.39 -59.71
C ALA A 367 62.15 0.32 -61.01
N LEU A 368 62.33 1.64 -60.98
CA LEU A 368 62.87 2.45 -62.08
C LEU A 368 64.39 2.71 -61.96
N GLY A 369 65.05 2.21 -60.91
CA GLY A 369 66.47 2.46 -60.63
C GLY A 369 66.75 3.84 -60.01
N ASN A 370 65.72 4.58 -59.60
CA ASN A 370 65.85 5.92 -59.00
C ASN A 370 66.06 5.79 -57.48
N TRP A 371 67.28 5.38 -57.09
CA TRP A 371 67.59 5.02 -55.70
C TRP A 371 67.49 6.16 -54.70
N LYS A 372 67.79 7.40 -55.11
CA LYS A 372 67.75 8.58 -54.24
C LYS A 372 66.32 8.87 -53.78
N GLU A 373 65.37 8.94 -54.71
CA GLU A 373 63.96 9.14 -54.42
C GLU A 373 63.38 7.95 -53.67
N ALA A 374 63.76 6.72 -54.04
CA ALA A 374 63.33 5.51 -53.35
C ALA A 374 63.71 5.54 -51.87
N TYR A 375 64.96 5.95 -51.55
CA TYR A 375 65.45 6.12 -50.19
C TYR A 375 64.69 7.21 -49.44
N GLN A 376 64.48 8.38 -50.04
CA GLN A 376 63.73 9.49 -49.43
C GLN A 376 62.31 9.07 -49.02
N TYR A 377 61.57 8.43 -49.92
CA TYR A 377 60.22 7.95 -49.62
C TYR A 377 60.24 6.77 -48.63
N ASN A 378 61.31 5.97 -48.60
CA ASN A 378 61.48 4.92 -47.61
C ASN A 378 61.71 5.49 -46.20
N GLU A 379 62.50 6.56 -46.05
CA GLU A 379 62.67 7.22 -44.74
C GLU A 379 61.34 7.79 -44.22
N ILE A 380 60.56 8.45 -45.09
CA ILE A 380 59.23 8.97 -44.74
C ILE A 380 58.32 7.83 -44.31
N TYR A 381 58.31 6.73 -45.08
CA TYR A 381 57.56 5.52 -44.75
C TYR A 381 58.00 4.93 -43.39
N SER A 382 59.31 4.71 -43.19
CA SER A 382 59.85 4.07 -41.98
C SER A 382 59.47 4.86 -40.75
N LYS A 383 59.74 6.18 -40.74
CA LYS A 383 59.41 7.05 -39.61
C LYS A 383 57.90 7.07 -39.31
N ALA A 384 57.07 7.24 -40.33
CA ALA A 384 55.62 7.25 -40.16
C ALA A 384 55.07 5.89 -39.70
N ASN A 385 55.66 4.79 -40.19
CA ASN A 385 55.31 3.43 -39.81
C ASN A 385 55.70 3.13 -38.37
N ASP A 386 56.88 3.52 -37.92
CA ASP A 386 57.34 3.30 -36.55
C ASP A 386 56.44 4.03 -35.54
N GLU A 387 56.13 5.31 -35.81
CA GLU A 387 55.16 6.06 -35.00
C GLU A 387 53.77 5.40 -34.99
N MET A 388 53.30 4.93 -36.16
CA MET A 388 52.00 4.26 -36.28
C MET A 388 51.98 2.92 -35.52
N MET A 389 53.07 2.14 -35.58
CA MET A 389 53.20 0.86 -34.86
C MET A 389 53.26 1.09 -33.35
N GLN A 390 54.02 2.08 -32.87
CA GLN A 390 54.05 2.44 -31.45
C GLN A 390 52.66 2.89 -30.96
N GLN A 391 51.97 3.72 -31.73
CA GLN A 391 50.61 4.16 -31.41
C GLN A 391 49.62 3.00 -31.40
N SER A 392 49.68 2.11 -32.40
CA SER A 392 48.85 0.91 -32.50
C SER A 392 49.09 -0.04 -31.33
N ALA A 393 50.35 -0.28 -30.95
CA ALA A 393 50.71 -1.09 -29.78
C ALA A 393 50.11 -0.51 -28.48
N LYS A 394 50.27 0.80 -28.26
CA LYS A 394 49.67 1.50 -27.11
C LYS A 394 48.14 1.35 -27.07
N GLN A 395 47.48 1.49 -28.22
CA GLN A 395 46.02 1.34 -28.33
C GLN A 395 45.57 -0.11 -28.12
N ASN A 396 46.31 -1.10 -28.62
CA ASN A 396 46.02 -2.51 -28.40
C ASN A 396 46.11 -2.89 -26.93
N ILE A 397 47.13 -2.39 -26.22
CA ILE A 397 47.27 -2.57 -24.76
C ILE A 397 46.07 -1.93 -24.04
N SER A 398 45.73 -0.68 -24.37
CA SER A 398 44.58 0.02 -23.78
C SER A 398 43.26 -0.70 -24.04
N ASN A 399 43.05 -1.25 -25.24
CA ASN A 399 41.85 -2.03 -25.57
C ASN A 399 41.82 -3.38 -24.81
N ALA A 400 42.95 -4.07 -24.71
CA ALA A 400 43.05 -5.31 -23.95
C ALA A 400 42.74 -5.10 -22.46
N GLU A 401 43.29 -4.03 -21.87
CA GLU A 401 43.02 -3.63 -20.49
C GLU A 401 41.54 -3.28 -20.30
N ALA A 402 40.96 -2.46 -21.18
CA ALA A 402 39.54 -2.10 -21.13
C ALA A 402 38.64 -3.34 -21.22
N ARG A 403 38.97 -4.30 -22.10
CA ARG A 403 38.23 -5.56 -22.24
C ARG A 403 38.32 -6.41 -20.98
N PHE A 404 39.50 -6.51 -20.37
CA PHE A 404 39.70 -7.24 -19.12
C PHE A 404 38.90 -6.60 -17.97
N GLN A 405 39.00 -5.29 -17.80
CA GLN A 405 38.25 -4.55 -16.78
C GLN A 405 36.74 -4.66 -16.98
N ASN A 406 36.25 -4.56 -18.23
CA ASN A 406 34.82 -4.73 -18.54
C ASN A 406 34.33 -6.15 -18.21
N LYS A 407 35.13 -7.18 -18.51
CA LYS A 407 34.81 -8.57 -18.15
C LYS A 407 34.74 -8.76 -16.63
N ALA A 408 35.72 -8.22 -15.89
CA ALA A 408 35.76 -8.28 -14.43
C ALA A 408 34.54 -7.58 -13.81
N LYS A 409 34.25 -6.33 -14.22
CA LYS A 409 33.07 -5.58 -13.76
C LYS A 409 31.76 -6.28 -14.12
N GLY A 410 31.68 -6.90 -15.29
CA GLY A 410 30.49 -7.68 -15.69
C GLY A 410 30.22 -8.86 -14.76
N GLN A 411 31.27 -9.57 -14.35
CA GLN A 411 31.15 -10.65 -13.37
C GLN A 411 30.74 -10.14 -11.98
N GLU A 412 31.31 -9.02 -11.55
CA GLU A 412 30.96 -8.35 -10.29
C GLU A 412 29.49 -7.92 -10.26
N ILE A 413 29.00 -7.28 -11.32
CA ILE A 413 27.59 -6.88 -11.46
C ILE A 413 26.67 -8.11 -11.38
N LYS A 414 27.04 -9.22 -12.02
CA LYS A 414 26.28 -10.47 -11.94
C LYS A 414 26.22 -11.00 -10.51
N ASN A 415 27.35 -11.00 -9.79
CA ASN A 415 27.42 -11.42 -8.40
C ASN A 415 26.56 -10.53 -7.49
N LEU A 416 26.64 -9.19 -7.65
CA LEU A 416 25.81 -8.23 -6.92
C LEU A 416 24.32 -8.41 -7.22
N SER A 417 23.96 -8.69 -8.48
CA SER A 417 22.57 -8.99 -8.85
C SER A 417 22.06 -10.25 -8.15
N ILE A 418 22.88 -11.30 -8.06
CA ILE A 418 22.52 -12.52 -7.32
C ILE A 418 22.34 -12.22 -5.83
N GLN A 419 23.25 -11.45 -5.22
CA GLN A 419 23.13 -11.05 -3.82
C GLN A 419 21.87 -10.22 -3.54
N ASN A 420 21.53 -9.28 -4.41
CA ASN A 420 20.30 -8.50 -4.29
C ASN A 420 19.05 -9.38 -4.39
N THR A 421 19.03 -10.37 -5.29
CA THR A 421 17.93 -11.34 -5.38
C THR A 421 17.78 -12.15 -4.10
N ILE A 422 18.89 -12.65 -3.54
CA ILE A 422 18.87 -13.38 -2.26
C ILE A 422 18.33 -12.48 -1.15
N LYS A 423 18.80 -11.23 -1.06
CA LYS A 423 18.33 -10.26 -0.06
C LYS A 423 16.83 -9.97 -0.19
N ASN A 424 16.31 -9.85 -1.42
CA ASN A 424 14.88 -9.66 -1.65
C ASN A 424 14.06 -10.88 -1.21
N ILE A 425 14.55 -12.09 -1.46
CA ILE A 425 13.92 -13.33 -0.98
C ILE A 425 13.89 -13.35 0.55
N GLN A 426 15.00 -13.00 1.21
CA GLN A 426 15.08 -12.89 2.67
C GLN A 426 14.11 -11.85 3.24
N ILE A 427 13.95 -10.69 2.58
CA ILE A 427 13.00 -9.65 2.99
C ILE A 427 11.56 -10.18 2.89
N GLU A 428 11.20 -10.88 1.81
CA GLU A 428 9.87 -11.47 1.65
C GLU A 428 9.60 -12.56 2.69
N GLU A 429 10.60 -13.37 3.02
CA GLU A 429 10.50 -14.38 4.08
C GLU A 429 10.32 -13.73 5.47
N ALA A 430 11.08 -12.69 5.78
CA ALA A 430 10.92 -11.92 7.02
C ALA A 430 9.55 -11.24 7.12
N LYS A 431 8.99 -10.74 6.00
CA LYS A 431 7.62 -10.21 5.97
C LYS A 431 6.58 -11.27 6.31
N LYS A 432 6.71 -12.48 5.76
CA LYS A 432 5.82 -13.61 6.08
C LYS A 432 5.90 -13.96 7.56
N GLN A 433 7.10 -14.10 8.11
CA GLN A 433 7.29 -14.33 9.55
C GLN A 433 6.63 -13.24 10.40
N ARG A 434 6.79 -11.97 10.02
CA ARG A 434 6.13 -10.85 10.69
C ARG A 434 4.60 -10.96 10.65
N TYR A 435 4.01 -11.35 9.53
CA TYR A 435 2.57 -11.57 9.44
C TYR A 435 2.08 -12.70 10.32
N PHE A 436 2.83 -13.81 10.41
CA PHE A 436 2.52 -14.89 11.35
C PHE A 436 2.56 -14.43 12.81
N LEU A 437 3.55 -13.63 13.20
CA LEU A 437 3.65 -13.08 14.55
C LEU A 437 2.49 -12.14 14.88
N ILE A 438 2.13 -11.23 13.97
CA ILE A 438 0.98 -10.32 14.14
C ILE A 438 -0.32 -11.13 14.26
N GLY A 439 -0.52 -12.13 13.39
CA GLY A 439 -1.68 -13.02 13.46
C GLY A 439 -1.75 -13.79 14.78
N GLY A 440 -0.61 -14.29 15.27
CA GLY A 440 -0.52 -14.96 16.57
C GLY A 440 -0.88 -14.05 17.74
N LEU A 441 -0.35 -12.82 17.78
CA LEU A 441 -0.68 -11.84 18.82
C LEU A 441 -2.17 -11.46 18.82
N LEU A 442 -2.77 -11.28 17.64
CA LEU A 442 -4.20 -11.02 17.52
C LEU A 442 -5.03 -12.19 18.06
N LEU A 443 -4.64 -13.42 17.76
CA LEU A 443 -5.33 -14.62 18.23
C LEU A 443 -5.26 -14.73 19.77
N VAL A 444 -4.10 -14.46 20.37
CA VAL A 444 -3.94 -14.40 21.83
C VAL A 444 -4.83 -13.30 22.44
N ALA A 445 -4.89 -12.12 21.83
CA ALA A 445 -5.74 -11.03 22.30
C ALA A 445 -7.25 -11.39 22.23
N ILE A 446 -7.68 -12.06 21.16
CA ILE A 446 -9.06 -12.55 21.01
C ILE A 446 -9.37 -13.60 22.10
N ILE A 447 -8.48 -14.57 22.32
CA ILE A 447 -8.65 -15.57 23.39
C ILE A 447 -8.74 -14.87 24.76
N GLY A 448 -7.86 -13.91 25.03
CA GLY A 448 -7.89 -13.13 26.26
C GLY A 448 -9.21 -12.39 26.47
N LEU A 449 -9.75 -11.76 25.42
CA LEU A 449 -11.05 -11.08 25.46
C LEU A 449 -12.21 -12.05 25.76
N LEU A 450 -12.21 -13.22 25.11
CA LEU A 450 -13.23 -14.25 25.31
C LEU A 450 -13.20 -14.76 26.77
N LEU A 451 -12.02 -15.08 27.29
CA LEU A 451 -11.85 -15.52 28.68
C LEU A 451 -12.26 -14.44 29.68
N PHE A 452 -11.94 -13.17 29.41
CA PHE A 452 -12.35 -12.04 30.25
C PHE A 452 -13.88 -11.90 30.28
N ASN A 453 -14.55 -11.96 29.13
CA ASN A 453 -16.00 -11.91 29.05
C ASN A 453 -16.66 -13.10 29.77
N GLN A 454 -16.11 -14.31 29.60
CA GLN A 454 -16.58 -15.50 30.30
C GLN A 454 -16.45 -15.35 31.83
N SER A 455 -15.32 -14.85 32.31
CA SER A 455 -15.09 -14.60 33.75
C SER A 455 -16.07 -13.58 34.30
N ARG A 456 -16.32 -12.48 33.57
CA ARG A 456 -17.28 -11.43 33.95
C ARG A 456 -18.70 -11.99 34.05
N ASN A 457 -19.11 -12.80 33.09
CA ASN A 457 -20.43 -13.45 33.10
C ASN A 457 -20.55 -14.42 34.28
N ARG A 458 -19.53 -15.27 34.52
CA ARG A 458 -19.51 -16.18 35.68
C ARG A 458 -19.69 -15.44 37.00
N LYS A 459 -19.03 -14.30 37.17
CA LYS A 459 -19.15 -13.48 38.39
C LYS A 459 -20.58 -12.96 38.60
N LYS A 460 -21.22 -12.46 37.54
CA LYS A 460 -22.62 -12.00 37.61
C LYS A 460 -23.57 -13.14 37.97
N THR A 461 -23.43 -14.29 37.31
CA THR A 461 -24.26 -15.48 37.59
C THR A 461 -24.09 -15.95 39.03
N ASN A 462 -22.85 -15.98 39.55
CA ASN A 462 -22.62 -16.36 40.95
C ASN A 462 -23.25 -15.37 41.95
N GLN A 463 -23.23 -14.07 41.68
CA GLN A 463 -23.89 -13.08 42.53
C GLN A 463 -25.41 -13.27 42.55
N GLN A 464 -26.01 -13.53 41.39
CA GLN A 464 -27.45 -13.84 41.31
C GLN A 464 -27.80 -15.12 42.06
N LEU A 465 -26.99 -16.17 41.90
CA LEU A 465 -27.16 -17.42 42.63
C LEU A 465 -27.03 -17.24 44.15
N GLN A 466 -26.15 -16.35 44.60
CA GLN A 466 -25.98 -16.07 46.02
C GLN A 466 -27.20 -15.37 46.60
N LEU A 467 -27.74 -14.37 45.90
CA LEU A 467 -28.97 -13.67 46.31
C LEU A 467 -30.16 -14.63 46.38
N LEU A 468 -30.36 -15.46 45.35
CA LEU A 468 -31.46 -16.41 45.32
C LEU A 468 -31.37 -17.46 46.43
N ASN A 469 -30.15 -17.90 46.78
CA ASN A 469 -29.95 -18.79 47.92
C ASN A 469 -30.30 -18.13 49.26
N GLN A 470 -30.03 -16.84 49.43
CA GLN A 470 -30.39 -16.11 50.64
C GLN A 470 -31.91 -15.99 50.80
N GLU A 471 -32.61 -15.61 49.73
CA GLU A 471 -34.09 -15.55 49.71
C GLU A 471 -34.70 -16.92 50.04
N LEU A 472 -34.14 -17.99 49.47
CA LEU A 472 -34.61 -19.36 49.72
C LEU A 472 -34.39 -19.79 51.19
N ASP A 473 -33.25 -19.43 51.79
CA ASP A 473 -32.94 -19.75 53.19
C ASP A 473 -33.87 -19.02 54.16
N GLU A 474 -34.19 -17.74 53.90
CA GLU A 474 -35.16 -16.99 54.69
C GLU A 474 -36.57 -17.59 54.61
N ALA A 475 -37.04 -17.91 53.41
CA ALA A 475 -38.34 -18.57 53.22
C ALA A 475 -38.42 -19.92 53.95
N ASN A 476 -37.34 -20.71 53.91
CA ASN A 476 -37.28 -21.98 54.61
C ASN A 476 -37.30 -21.82 56.14
N LYS A 477 -36.64 -20.79 56.70
CA LYS A 477 -36.66 -20.51 58.14
C LYS A 477 -38.06 -20.13 58.62
N ILE A 478 -38.78 -19.29 57.88
CA ILE A 478 -40.17 -18.90 58.20
C ILE A 478 -41.06 -20.15 58.20
N LYS A 479 -40.95 -20.98 57.16
CA LYS A 479 -41.72 -22.22 57.04
C LYS A 479 -41.43 -23.21 58.18
N ALA A 480 -40.16 -23.39 58.54
CA ALA A 480 -39.78 -24.28 59.64
C ALA A 480 -40.31 -23.81 61.00
N ARG A 481 -40.27 -22.49 61.26
CA ARG A 481 -40.82 -21.88 62.48
C ARG A 481 -42.34 -22.05 62.58
N PHE A 482 -43.05 -21.88 61.47
CA PHE A 482 -44.50 -22.10 61.38
C PHE A 482 -44.90 -23.53 61.80
N PHE A 483 -44.25 -24.55 61.25
CA PHE A 483 -44.54 -25.95 61.61
C PHE A 483 -44.19 -26.29 63.06
N GLY A 484 -43.17 -25.64 63.64
CA GLY A 484 -42.79 -25.83 65.04
C GLY A 484 -43.91 -25.43 66.02
N ILE A 485 -44.56 -24.30 65.77
CA ILE A 485 -45.64 -23.75 66.61
C ILE A 485 -46.90 -24.62 66.51
N LEU A 486 -47.30 -24.97 65.27
CA LEU A 486 -48.42 -25.90 65.04
C LEU A 486 -48.24 -27.19 65.84
N ASN A 487 -47.05 -27.77 65.81
CA ASN A 487 -46.82 -29.03 66.49
C ASN A 487 -46.88 -28.89 68.02
N HIS A 488 -46.48 -27.74 68.58
CA HIS A 488 -46.53 -27.50 70.02
C HIS A 488 -47.96 -27.36 70.54
N ASP A 489 -48.78 -26.53 69.88
CA ASP A 489 -50.12 -26.17 70.35
C ASP A 489 -51.17 -27.27 70.08
N LEU A 490 -50.96 -28.10 69.05
CA LEU A 490 -51.81 -29.25 68.77
C LEU A 490 -51.51 -30.43 69.71
N ARG A 491 -50.26 -30.60 70.17
CA ARG A 491 -49.82 -31.81 70.87
C ARG A 491 -50.46 -31.99 72.24
N SER A 492 -50.56 -30.93 73.04
CA SER A 492 -51.09 -31.01 74.40
C SER A 492 -52.58 -31.44 74.46
N PRO A 493 -53.52 -30.81 73.73
CA PRO A 493 -54.93 -31.19 73.78
C PRO A 493 -55.16 -32.59 73.19
N VAL A 494 -54.48 -32.95 72.10
CA VAL A 494 -54.56 -34.30 71.51
C VAL A 494 -54.00 -35.35 72.47
N SER A 495 -52.87 -35.08 73.12
CA SER A 495 -52.29 -36.00 74.11
C SER A 495 -53.23 -36.20 75.31
N ASN A 496 -53.91 -35.14 75.78
CA ASN A 496 -54.86 -35.24 76.88
C ASN A 496 -56.13 -36.03 76.49
N LEU A 497 -56.64 -35.84 75.27
CA LEU A 497 -57.72 -36.65 74.71
C LEU A 497 -57.34 -38.13 74.66
N ILE A 498 -56.17 -38.45 74.10
CA ILE A 498 -55.67 -39.82 74.00
C ILE A 498 -55.51 -40.44 75.39
N HIS A 499 -54.90 -39.71 76.34
CA HIS A 499 -54.67 -40.24 77.69
C HIS A 499 -55.97 -40.58 78.42
N PHE A 500 -57.01 -39.75 78.27
CA PHE A 500 -58.32 -40.05 78.83
C PHE A 500 -59.01 -41.24 78.16
N LEU A 501 -58.98 -41.32 76.82
CA LEU A 501 -59.55 -42.47 76.11
C LEU A 501 -58.86 -43.79 76.52
N HIS A 502 -57.54 -43.76 76.79
CA HIS A 502 -56.84 -44.91 77.37
C HIS A 502 -57.29 -45.21 78.80
N LEU A 503 -57.40 -44.20 79.67
CA LEU A 503 -57.90 -44.36 81.04
C LEU A 503 -59.31 -44.97 81.09
N GLN A 504 -60.21 -44.51 80.22
CA GLN A 504 -61.58 -45.04 80.10
C GLN A 504 -61.61 -46.49 79.60
N LYS A 505 -60.68 -46.86 78.69
CA LYS A 505 -60.61 -48.21 78.11
C LYS A 505 -59.96 -49.24 79.03
N GLU A 506 -58.88 -48.86 79.70
CA GLU A 506 -57.99 -49.79 80.42
C GLU A 506 -58.26 -49.86 81.91
N SER A 507 -58.91 -48.85 82.51
CA SER A 507 -59.22 -48.84 83.94
C SER A 507 -60.54 -48.14 84.25
N PRO A 508 -61.68 -48.63 83.72
CA PRO A 508 -63.00 -48.02 83.91
C PRO A 508 -63.45 -47.97 85.38
N GLU A 509 -62.93 -48.86 86.24
CA GLU A 509 -63.27 -48.93 87.67
C GLU A 509 -62.64 -47.82 88.52
N LEU A 510 -61.62 -47.12 88.00
CA LEU A 510 -60.93 -46.01 88.69
C LEU A 510 -61.61 -44.65 88.48
N ILE A 511 -62.70 -44.60 87.71
CA ILE A 511 -63.38 -43.36 87.35
C ILE A 511 -64.80 -43.42 87.91
N ASP A 512 -65.04 -42.71 89.01
CA ASP A 512 -66.41 -42.45 89.46
C ASP A 512 -67.17 -41.58 88.45
N GLU A 513 -68.50 -41.65 88.48
CA GLU A 513 -69.38 -40.99 87.49
C GLU A 513 -69.15 -39.47 87.45
N GLU A 514 -68.83 -38.86 88.60
CA GLU A 514 -68.55 -37.43 88.72
C GLU A 514 -67.21 -37.03 88.06
N THR A 515 -66.17 -37.85 88.23
CA THR A 515 -64.85 -37.65 87.61
C THR A 515 -64.90 -37.92 86.12
N ALA A 516 -65.68 -38.92 85.68
CA ALA A 516 -65.93 -39.19 84.26
C ALA A 516 -66.57 -37.97 83.58
N LEU A 517 -67.63 -37.41 84.19
CA LEU A 517 -68.32 -36.23 83.68
C LEU A 517 -67.39 -35.02 83.61
N ARG A 518 -66.62 -34.76 84.70
CA ARG A 518 -65.66 -33.64 84.75
C ARG A 518 -64.55 -33.76 83.70
N MET A 519 -64.01 -34.96 83.48
CA MET A 519 -62.98 -35.19 82.47
C MET A 519 -63.55 -35.10 81.05
N GLN A 520 -64.77 -35.63 80.82
CA GLN A 520 -65.48 -35.49 79.55
C GLN A 520 -65.71 -34.02 79.21
N THR A 521 -66.19 -33.20 80.15
CA THR A 521 -66.37 -31.75 79.95
C THR A 521 -65.04 -31.06 79.65
N LYS A 522 -63.95 -31.42 80.35
CA LYS A 522 -62.60 -30.87 80.08
C LYS A 522 -62.05 -31.25 78.71
N ILE A 523 -62.44 -32.40 78.17
CA ILE A 523 -61.97 -32.88 76.87
C ILE A 523 -62.79 -32.31 75.74
N ILE A 524 -64.12 -32.24 75.90
CA ILE A 524 -64.99 -31.58 74.93
C ILE A 524 -64.55 -30.12 74.81
N SER A 525 -64.41 -29.40 75.92
CA SER A 525 -63.88 -28.02 75.89
C SER A 525 -62.45 -27.94 75.35
N GLY A 526 -61.57 -28.90 75.67
CA GLY A 526 -60.22 -28.96 75.10
C GLY A 526 -60.18 -29.19 73.58
N ALA A 527 -61.06 -30.04 73.05
CA ALA A 527 -61.17 -30.36 71.64
C ALA A 527 -61.87 -29.24 70.85
N GLU A 528 -62.90 -28.60 71.42
CA GLU A 528 -63.55 -27.42 70.86
C GLU A 528 -62.58 -26.24 70.78
N ASN A 529 -61.77 -26.01 71.84
CA ASN A 529 -60.72 -24.99 71.83
C ASN A 529 -59.64 -25.29 70.78
N LEU A 530 -59.27 -26.56 70.59
CA LEU A 530 -58.33 -26.99 69.55
C LEU A 530 -58.90 -26.72 68.15
N LEU A 531 -60.15 -27.10 67.91
CA LEU A 531 -60.83 -26.88 66.63
C LEU A 531 -60.93 -25.38 66.33
N SER A 532 -61.33 -24.57 67.29
CA SER A 532 -61.38 -23.11 67.17
C SER A 532 -59.99 -22.52 66.89
N SER A 533 -58.93 -23.06 67.49
CA SER A 533 -57.55 -22.62 67.22
C SER A 533 -57.09 -22.98 65.81
N MET A 534 -57.48 -24.15 65.30
CA MET A 534 -57.20 -24.55 63.92
C MET A 534 -57.96 -23.68 62.91
N GLU A 535 -59.22 -23.33 63.20
CA GLU A 535 -60.03 -22.42 62.39
C GLU A 535 -59.43 -21.00 62.36
N ASP A 536 -58.97 -20.49 63.51
CA ASP A 536 -58.28 -19.19 63.60
C ASP A 536 -56.99 -19.17 62.79
N ILE A 537 -56.22 -20.27 62.79
CA ILE A 537 -55.01 -20.41 61.98
C ILE A 537 -55.35 -20.50 60.49
N LEU A 538 -56.41 -21.21 60.11
CA LEU A 538 -56.86 -21.28 58.72
C LEU A 538 -57.32 -19.90 58.23
N LEU A 539 -58.02 -19.14 59.08
CA LEU A 539 -58.44 -17.77 58.77
C LEU A 539 -57.21 -16.86 58.60
N TRP A 540 -56.25 -16.92 59.52
CA TRP A 540 -54.99 -16.20 59.42
C TRP A 540 -54.19 -16.57 58.17
N SER A 541 -54.03 -17.87 57.88
CA SER A 541 -53.30 -18.35 56.71
C SER A 541 -53.91 -17.86 55.40
N LYS A 542 -55.25 -17.72 55.32
CA LYS A 542 -55.91 -17.13 54.16
C LYS A 542 -55.56 -15.65 54.01
N GLY A 543 -55.50 -14.91 55.10
CA GLY A 543 -55.08 -13.49 55.12
C GLY A 543 -53.63 -13.26 54.67
N GLN A 544 -52.76 -14.27 54.76
CA GLN A 544 -51.35 -14.22 54.34
C GLN A 544 -51.10 -14.65 52.88
N MET A 545 -52.15 -15.05 52.13
CA MET A 545 -52.00 -15.49 50.74
C MET A 545 -51.96 -14.31 49.76
N ASP A 546 -51.10 -14.39 48.75
CA ASP A 546 -51.10 -13.44 47.63
C ASP A 546 -52.48 -13.44 46.93
N ASN A 547 -53.09 -12.25 46.85
CA ASN A 547 -54.44 -11.96 46.32
C ASN A 547 -55.64 -12.23 47.25
N PHE A 548 -55.46 -12.26 48.57
CA PHE A 548 -56.58 -12.24 49.51
C PHE A 548 -57.45 -10.96 49.35
N LYS A 549 -58.78 -11.10 49.40
CA LYS A 549 -59.74 -9.98 49.36
C LYS A 549 -60.65 -10.05 50.58
N LEU A 550 -60.75 -8.94 51.30
CA LEU A 550 -61.68 -8.76 52.43
C LEU A 550 -63.13 -8.83 51.95
N HIS A 551 -63.99 -9.52 52.71
CA HIS A 551 -65.43 -9.51 52.48
C HIS A 551 -66.10 -8.53 53.44
N SER A 552 -65.95 -7.24 53.15
CA SER A 552 -66.49 -6.16 54.00
C SER A 552 -68.01 -6.06 53.88
N GLN A 553 -68.69 -6.03 55.02
CA GLN A 553 -70.14 -5.86 55.11
C GLN A 553 -70.51 -4.95 56.29
N LYS A 554 -71.70 -4.34 56.24
CA LYS A 554 -72.22 -3.47 57.31
C LYS A 554 -72.78 -4.32 58.46
N ILE A 555 -72.16 -4.24 59.63
CA ILE A 555 -72.46 -5.06 60.80
C ILE A 555 -72.86 -4.14 61.96
N PRO A 556 -74.07 -4.28 62.51
CA PRO A 556 -74.44 -3.62 63.76
C PRO A 556 -73.60 -4.17 64.91
N VAL A 557 -72.95 -3.29 65.66
CA VAL A 557 -72.04 -3.68 66.75
C VAL A 557 -72.78 -4.43 67.86
N ALA A 558 -74.05 -4.12 68.09
CA ALA A 558 -74.91 -4.85 69.02
C ALA A 558 -75.01 -6.36 68.69
N VAL A 559 -75.13 -6.72 67.39
CA VAL A 559 -75.22 -8.12 66.95
C VAL A 559 -73.90 -8.84 67.22
N LEU A 560 -72.78 -8.19 66.92
CA LEU A 560 -71.43 -8.71 67.14
C LEU A 560 -71.15 -9.05 68.62
N PHE A 561 -71.54 -8.18 69.54
CA PHE A 561 -71.40 -8.43 70.96
C PHE A 561 -72.42 -9.43 71.50
N GLU A 562 -73.65 -9.47 70.97
CA GLU A 562 -74.64 -10.50 71.34
C GLU A 562 -74.14 -11.90 70.99
N GLU A 563 -73.57 -12.07 69.79
CA GLU A 563 -72.98 -13.34 69.38
C GLU A 563 -71.73 -13.70 70.20
N THR A 564 -70.88 -12.71 70.52
CA THR A 564 -69.75 -12.91 71.42
C THR A 564 -70.23 -13.38 72.81
N LYS A 565 -71.33 -12.81 73.32
CA LYS A 565 -71.95 -13.25 74.58
C LYS A 565 -72.48 -14.69 74.50
N LYS A 566 -73.09 -15.08 73.38
CA LYS A 566 -73.53 -16.47 73.16
C LYS A 566 -72.36 -17.45 73.18
N HIS A 567 -71.22 -17.07 72.59
CA HIS A 567 -70.01 -17.90 72.59
C HIS A 567 -69.48 -18.17 74.00
N PHE A 568 -69.53 -17.20 74.91
CA PHE A 568 -69.11 -17.34 76.31
C PHE A 568 -70.27 -17.61 77.28
N SER A 569 -71.39 -18.15 76.79
CA SER A 569 -72.60 -18.40 77.61
C SER A 569 -72.39 -19.40 78.75
N SER A 570 -71.37 -20.27 78.66
CA SER A 570 -70.99 -21.24 79.69
C SER A 570 -70.11 -20.66 80.82
N VAL A 571 -69.71 -19.39 80.72
CA VAL A 571 -68.89 -18.73 81.75
C VAL A 571 -69.78 -18.21 82.87
N GLU A 572 -69.88 -18.98 83.94
CA GLU A 572 -70.57 -18.61 85.17
C GLU A 572 -69.69 -17.62 85.98
N ASN A 573 -70.30 -16.59 86.58
CA ASN A 573 -69.67 -15.56 87.44
C ASN A 573 -69.04 -14.32 86.78
N VAL A 574 -69.27 -14.04 85.50
CA VAL A 574 -68.85 -12.77 84.85
C VAL A 574 -70.04 -11.97 84.35
N ALA A 575 -70.17 -10.71 84.78
CA ALA A 575 -71.20 -9.79 84.31
C ALA A 575 -70.76 -9.09 83.03
N PHE A 576 -71.42 -9.40 81.91
CA PHE A 576 -71.23 -8.71 80.62
C PHE A 576 -72.17 -7.51 80.51
N VAL A 577 -71.61 -6.31 80.37
CA VAL A 577 -72.35 -5.05 80.16
C VAL A 577 -72.08 -4.52 78.76
N PHE A 578 -73.13 -4.18 78.05
CA PHE A 578 -73.07 -3.61 76.71
C PHE A 578 -73.45 -2.13 76.74
N GLU A 579 -72.57 -1.28 76.22
CA GLU A 579 -72.75 0.17 76.10
C GLU A 579 -72.58 0.60 74.64
N ASP A 580 -73.69 0.75 73.93
CA ASP A 580 -73.73 1.33 72.57
C ASP A 580 -74.88 2.34 72.47
N PRO A 581 -74.69 3.55 73.03
CA PRO A 581 -75.74 4.57 73.04
C PRO A 581 -76.11 5.07 71.64
N GLU A 582 -75.28 4.84 70.62
CA GLU A 582 -75.44 5.36 69.27
C GLU A 582 -75.88 4.31 68.23
N ASN A 583 -76.06 3.04 68.63
CA ASN A 583 -76.37 1.90 67.74
C ASN A 583 -75.44 1.83 66.53
N ILE A 584 -74.14 1.78 66.79
CA ILE A 584 -73.10 1.93 65.77
C ILE A 584 -73.10 0.74 64.81
N THR A 585 -72.91 1.03 63.51
CA THR A 585 -72.72 0.04 62.45
C THR A 585 -71.33 0.20 61.85
N LEU A 586 -70.57 -0.89 61.75
CA LEU A 586 -69.21 -0.95 61.19
C LEU A 586 -69.22 -1.59 59.81
N GLU A 587 -68.37 -1.13 58.90
CA GLU A 587 -68.14 -1.76 57.59
C GLU A 587 -66.79 -2.47 57.61
N THR A 588 -66.80 -3.80 57.79
CA THR A 588 -65.60 -4.62 57.96
C THR A 588 -65.89 -6.08 57.63
N ASP A 589 -64.85 -6.92 57.55
CA ASP A 589 -65.02 -8.38 57.49
C ASP A 589 -65.44 -8.90 58.87
N GLU A 590 -66.63 -9.50 58.91
CA GLU A 590 -67.27 -9.98 60.13
C GLU A 590 -66.45 -11.06 60.85
N ASN A 591 -65.88 -12.01 60.10
CA ASN A 591 -65.22 -13.17 60.69
C ASN A 591 -63.91 -12.76 61.37
N TYR A 592 -63.14 -11.90 60.71
CA TYR A 592 -61.89 -11.38 61.26
C TYR A 592 -62.14 -10.55 62.52
N LEU A 593 -63.15 -9.67 62.49
CA LEU A 593 -63.47 -8.84 63.66
C LEU A 593 -64.02 -9.68 64.82
N LYS A 594 -64.89 -10.67 64.53
CA LYS A 594 -65.35 -11.64 65.54
C LYS A 594 -64.19 -12.36 66.20
N THR A 595 -63.22 -12.84 65.43
CA THR A 595 -62.03 -13.52 65.98
C THR A 595 -61.21 -12.58 66.88
N ILE A 596 -61.02 -11.32 66.48
CA ILE A 596 -60.32 -10.32 67.32
C ILE A 596 -61.07 -10.11 68.64
N ILE A 597 -62.37 -9.80 68.59
CA ILE A 597 -63.19 -9.50 69.78
C ILE A 597 -63.29 -10.72 70.69
N ARG A 598 -63.46 -11.93 70.14
CA ARG A 598 -63.49 -13.18 70.88
C ARG A 598 -62.16 -13.42 71.61
N ASN A 599 -61.03 -13.23 70.94
CA ASN A 599 -59.72 -13.43 71.54
C ASN A 599 -59.43 -12.38 72.64
N LEU A 600 -59.78 -11.11 72.41
CA LEU A 600 -59.64 -10.05 73.43
C LEU A 600 -60.56 -10.30 74.64
N THR A 601 -61.81 -10.70 74.39
CA THR A 601 -62.76 -11.08 75.45
C THR A 601 -62.29 -12.32 76.20
N GLY A 602 -61.75 -13.32 75.52
CA GLY A 602 -61.18 -14.51 76.14
C GLY A 602 -59.99 -14.18 77.04
N ASN A 603 -59.15 -13.22 76.64
CA ASN A 603 -58.07 -12.69 77.48
C ASN A 603 -58.61 -11.95 78.71
N ALA A 604 -59.65 -11.12 78.54
CA ALA A 604 -60.34 -10.47 79.65
C ALA A 604 -60.92 -11.48 80.65
N ILE A 605 -61.59 -12.55 80.18
CA ILE A 605 -62.13 -13.61 81.05
C ILE A 605 -61.02 -14.31 81.84
N LYS A 606 -59.89 -14.64 81.21
CA LYS A 606 -58.74 -15.25 81.90
C LYS A 606 -58.17 -14.33 82.98
N ALA A 607 -58.13 -13.02 82.74
CA ALA A 607 -57.65 -12.04 83.71
C ALA A 607 -58.59 -11.85 84.93
N LEU A 608 -59.81 -12.38 84.84
CA LEU A 608 -60.84 -12.34 85.88
C LEU A 608 -60.91 -13.61 86.74
N ASP A 609 -60.02 -14.59 86.52
CA ASP A 609 -59.99 -15.84 87.30
C ASP A 609 -59.88 -15.54 88.80
N LYS A 610 -60.86 -16.04 89.58
CA LYS A 610 -61.00 -15.86 91.05
C LYS A 610 -61.32 -14.45 91.56
N LYS A 611 -61.82 -13.53 90.70
CA LYS A 611 -62.24 -12.18 91.14
C LYS A 611 -63.72 -12.14 91.55
N GLU A 612 -64.01 -11.60 92.74
CA GLU A 612 -65.39 -11.30 93.17
C GLU A 612 -65.96 -10.09 92.39
N ASN A 613 -67.22 -10.17 91.94
CA ASN A 613 -67.88 -9.17 91.08
C ASN A 613 -67.15 -8.90 89.75
N ALA A 614 -66.73 -9.96 89.06
CA ALA A 614 -66.09 -9.87 87.75
C ALA A 614 -67.02 -9.20 86.72
N LYS A 615 -66.52 -8.19 86.02
CA LYS A 615 -67.27 -7.38 85.05
C LYS A 615 -66.45 -7.16 83.78
N ILE A 616 -67.08 -7.40 82.64
CA ILE A 616 -66.57 -7.00 81.32
C ILE A 616 -67.53 -5.99 80.72
N VAL A 617 -67.00 -4.85 80.30
CA VAL A 617 -67.75 -3.80 79.59
C VAL A 617 -67.30 -3.79 78.14
N TRP A 618 -68.24 -4.08 77.25
CA TRP A 618 -68.09 -3.82 75.82
C TRP A 618 -68.73 -2.49 75.49
N LYS A 619 -67.94 -1.58 74.95
CA LYS A 619 -68.40 -0.23 74.62
C LYS A 619 -68.09 0.13 73.18
N ALA A 620 -69.06 0.75 72.52
CA ALA A 620 -68.90 1.32 71.19
C ALA A 620 -69.21 2.82 71.24
N TRP A 621 -68.37 3.65 70.63
CA TRP A 621 -68.64 5.08 70.48
C TRP A 621 -67.99 5.64 69.20
N LYS A 622 -68.46 6.79 68.75
CA LYS A 622 -67.88 7.52 67.61
C LYS A 622 -67.30 8.85 68.09
N GLU A 623 -66.04 9.10 67.76
CA GLU A 623 -65.35 10.36 68.08
C GLU A 623 -64.46 10.78 66.90
N ASN A 624 -64.45 12.07 66.55
CA ASN A 624 -63.62 12.61 65.46
C ASN A 624 -63.72 11.84 64.12
N ASN A 625 -64.92 11.33 63.81
CA ASN A 625 -65.23 10.52 62.63
C ASN A 625 -64.54 9.14 62.56
N GLN A 626 -63.97 8.66 63.67
CA GLN A 626 -63.48 7.29 63.85
C GLN A 626 -64.43 6.51 64.76
N ILE A 627 -64.51 5.20 64.54
CA ILE A 627 -65.32 4.31 65.36
C ILE A 627 -64.40 3.55 66.31
N TYR A 628 -64.77 3.54 67.59
CA TYR A 628 -64.01 2.89 68.64
C TYR A 628 -64.83 1.75 69.23
N LEU A 629 -64.21 0.57 69.33
CA LEU A 629 -64.72 -0.55 70.12
C LEU A 629 -63.77 -0.79 71.27
N SER A 630 -64.28 -0.88 72.50
CA SER A 630 -63.46 -1.27 73.65
C SER A 630 -63.98 -2.49 74.37
N ILE A 631 -63.04 -3.30 74.86
CA ILE A 631 -63.25 -4.40 75.79
C ILE A 631 -62.51 -4.05 77.07
N THR A 632 -63.27 -3.75 78.13
CA THR A 632 -62.74 -3.36 79.44
C THR A 632 -63.03 -4.45 80.46
N ASP A 633 -62.00 -4.99 81.09
CA ASP A 633 -62.14 -5.86 82.26
C ASP A 633 -61.80 -5.10 83.54
N ASN A 634 -62.37 -5.55 84.66
CA ASN A 634 -61.99 -5.08 86.00
C ASN A 634 -61.00 -6.04 86.68
N GLY A 635 -60.16 -6.78 85.94
CA GLY A 635 -59.27 -7.84 86.43
C GLY A 635 -58.02 -7.35 87.17
N SER A 636 -56.99 -8.20 87.19
CA SER A 636 -55.70 -7.90 87.85
C SER A 636 -54.80 -6.95 87.06
N GLY A 637 -55.12 -6.67 85.79
CA GLY A 637 -54.28 -5.88 84.89
C GLY A 637 -52.97 -6.59 84.53
N GLY A 638 -52.25 -6.05 83.53
CA GLY A 638 -50.98 -6.56 83.02
C GLY A 638 -49.90 -5.48 82.93
N THR A 639 -48.65 -5.92 82.80
CA THR A 639 -47.50 -5.05 82.53
C THR A 639 -47.42 -4.71 81.04
N GLN A 640 -46.82 -3.57 80.69
CA GLN A 640 -46.71 -3.14 79.30
C GLN A 640 -45.85 -4.11 78.44
N GLU A 641 -44.95 -4.84 79.08
CA GLU A 641 -44.15 -5.91 78.47
C GLU A 641 -44.99 -7.10 78.00
N GLN A 642 -46.10 -7.42 78.68
CA GLN A 642 -47.00 -8.52 78.31
C GLN A 642 -47.80 -8.24 77.03
N PHE A 643 -47.94 -6.96 76.65
CA PHE A 643 -48.70 -6.55 75.46
C PHE A 643 -47.79 -6.09 74.31
N LYS A 644 -46.47 -6.20 74.47
CA LYS A 644 -45.49 -5.78 73.47
C LYS A 644 -45.66 -6.50 72.12
N ALA A 645 -46.15 -7.73 72.14
CA ALA A 645 -46.52 -8.50 70.94
C ALA A 645 -47.57 -7.84 70.04
N LEU A 646 -48.37 -6.89 70.54
CA LEU A 646 -49.30 -6.10 69.71
C LEU A 646 -48.60 -5.04 68.85
N TYR A 647 -47.35 -4.67 69.18
CA TYR A 647 -46.65 -3.51 68.59
C TYR A 647 -45.29 -3.82 67.98
N ASP A 648 -44.68 -4.98 68.27
CA ASP A 648 -43.32 -5.34 67.87
C ASP A 648 -43.32 -6.60 66.98
N ASP A 649 -42.86 -6.46 65.73
CA ASP A 649 -42.69 -7.56 64.76
C ASP A 649 -41.49 -8.47 65.08
N SER A 650 -40.58 -8.02 65.94
CA SER A 650 -39.34 -8.72 66.28
C SER A 650 -39.42 -9.57 67.54
N GLU A 651 -40.54 -9.51 68.30
CA GLU A 651 -40.73 -10.37 69.45
C GLU A 651 -41.03 -11.82 69.03
N VAL A 652 -40.21 -12.71 69.57
CA VAL A 652 -40.34 -14.16 69.42
C VAL A 652 -41.64 -14.60 70.08
N ILE A 653 -42.47 -15.34 69.34
CA ILE A 653 -43.66 -16.04 69.85
C ILE A 653 -43.25 -16.85 71.08
N GLY A 654 -43.53 -16.29 72.25
CA GLY A 654 -43.06 -16.82 73.52
C GLY A 654 -43.93 -17.98 73.98
N ILE A 655 -43.30 -19.07 74.38
CA ILE A 655 -43.91 -20.32 74.89
C ILE A 655 -44.86 -20.08 76.10
N LYS A 656 -44.84 -18.88 76.71
CA LYS A 656 -45.61 -18.54 77.91
C LYS A 656 -46.85 -17.65 77.68
N SER A 657 -47.01 -17.04 76.51
CA SER A 657 -48.19 -16.22 76.19
C SER A 657 -48.65 -16.62 74.80
N GLY A 658 -49.70 -17.45 74.72
CA GLY A 658 -50.13 -18.14 73.50
C GLY A 658 -50.40 -17.22 72.29
N LEU A 659 -50.66 -17.85 71.13
CA LEU A 659 -50.86 -17.27 69.80
C LEU A 659 -51.78 -16.03 69.71
N GLY A 660 -52.64 -15.81 70.70
CA GLY A 660 -53.74 -14.84 70.67
C GLY A 660 -53.34 -13.41 70.32
N LEU A 661 -52.29 -12.83 70.92
CA LEU A 661 -51.96 -11.41 70.70
C LEU A 661 -51.30 -11.14 69.32
N HIS A 662 -50.47 -12.06 68.82
CA HIS A 662 -49.91 -11.96 67.46
C HIS A 662 -51.00 -12.14 66.40
N LEU A 663 -51.91 -13.09 66.60
CA LEU A 663 -53.07 -13.28 65.74
C LEU A 663 -53.94 -12.01 65.71
N ILE A 664 -54.23 -11.42 66.87
CA ILE A 664 -55.00 -10.18 66.97
C ILE A 664 -54.34 -9.05 66.16
N ARG A 665 -53.01 -8.89 66.26
CA ARG A 665 -52.26 -7.88 65.50
C ARG A 665 -52.32 -8.12 63.99
N ASP A 666 -52.07 -9.35 63.55
CA ASP A 666 -52.05 -9.68 62.12
C ASP A 666 -53.44 -9.54 61.49
N LEU A 667 -54.50 -9.97 62.20
CA LEU A 667 -55.89 -9.77 61.76
C LEU A 667 -56.27 -8.28 61.76
N ALA A 668 -55.81 -7.50 62.75
CA ALA A 668 -56.03 -6.05 62.79
C ALA A 668 -55.33 -5.34 61.60
N THR A 669 -54.12 -5.76 61.25
CA THR A 669 -53.40 -5.28 60.06
C THR A 669 -54.16 -5.60 58.78
N VAL A 670 -54.70 -6.82 58.66
CA VAL A 670 -55.54 -7.23 57.53
C VAL A 670 -56.84 -6.40 57.46
N LEU A 671 -57.45 -6.08 58.60
CA LEU A 671 -58.65 -5.21 58.68
C LEU A 671 -58.34 -3.71 58.56
N ASN A 672 -57.07 -3.31 58.50
CA ASN A 672 -56.62 -1.91 58.59
C ASN A 672 -57.10 -1.18 59.86
N CYS A 673 -57.24 -1.87 60.99
CA CYS A 673 -57.59 -1.26 62.27
C CYS A 673 -56.39 -1.24 63.24
N LYS A 674 -56.41 -0.30 64.18
CA LYS A 674 -55.35 -0.16 65.21
C LYS A 674 -55.87 -0.68 66.55
N ILE A 675 -55.02 -1.37 67.30
CA ILE A 675 -55.35 -1.85 68.65
C ILE A 675 -54.48 -1.13 69.68
N GLU A 676 -55.14 -0.47 70.62
CA GLU A 676 -54.53 0.23 71.74
C GLU A 676 -54.85 -0.50 73.04
N VAL A 677 -53.87 -0.61 73.94
CA VAL A 677 -54.05 -1.23 75.25
C VAL A 677 -53.68 -0.24 76.35
N ASN A 678 -54.55 -0.11 77.33
CA ASN A 678 -54.29 0.60 78.56
C ASN A 678 -54.57 -0.34 79.74
N SER A 679 -53.52 -0.73 80.46
CA SER A 679 -53.62 -1.64 81.59
C SER A 679 -52.85 -1.08 82.77
N GLN A 680 -53.44 -1.16 83.96
CA GLN A 680 -52.80 -0.80 85.21
C GLN A 680 -52.94 -1.96 86.19
N GLN A 681 -51.86 -2.26 86.90
CA GLN A 681 -51.86 -3.35 87.88
C GLN A 681 -52.97 -3.12 88.92
N ASN A 682 -53.78 -4.15 89.15
CA ASN A 682 -54.97 -4.19 90.00
C ASN A 682 -56.16 -3.30 89.59
N SER A 683 -56.12 -2.65 88.42
CA SER A 683 -57.20 -1.78 87.92
C SER A 683 -57.84 -2.25 86.60
N GLY A 684 -57.51 -3.48 86.16
CA GLY A 684 -58.04 -4.07 84.93
C GLY A 684 -57.32 -3.64 83.65
N THR A 685 -57.82 -4.11 82.50
CA THR A 685 -57.29 -3.78 81.18
C THR A 685 -58.38 -3.27 80.24
N VAL A 686 -58.03 -2.25 79.45
CA VAL A 686 -58.86 -1.73 78.36
C VAL A 686 -58.14 -2.00 77.05
N PHE A 687 -58.75 -2.79 76.18
CA PHE A 687 -58.36 -2.87 74.78
C PHE A 687 -59.29 -2.01 73.94
N THR A 688 -58.74 -1.16 73.07
CA THR A 688 -59.47 -0.26 72.19
C THR A 688 -59.09 -0.54 70.74
N ILE A 689 -60.06 -0.92 69.92
CA ILE A 689 -59.94 -1.11 68.47
C ILE A 689 -60.42 0.17 67.80
N VAL A 690 -59.56 0.75 66.95
CA VAL A 690 -59.81 2.01 66.24
C VAL A 690 -59.92 1.72 64.74
N PHE A 691 -61.07 2.08 64.16
CA PHE A 691 -61.38 1.96 62.73
C PHE A 691 -61.26 3.31 62.00
#